data_AF-A0A7C3V919-F1
#
_entry.id   AF-A0A7C3V919-F1
#
_cell.length_a   1.000
_cell.length_b   1.000
_cell.length_c   1.000
_cell.angle_alpha   90.00
_cell.angle_beta   90.00
_cell.angle_gamma   90.00
#
_symmetry.space_group_name_H-M   'P 1'
#
loop_
_entity.id
_entity.type
_entity.pdbx_description
1 polymer ?
#
loop_
_entity_poly.entity_id
_entity_poly.type
_entity_poly.pdbx_seq_one_letter_code
_entity_poly.pdbx_strand_id
1 'polypeptide(L)'
;MNKKNLLKLLDSDNPAVVESALNALTDTAGGKNELVKMLLDSVASASFSIKLRSNSFDALKRLAMRDGNFLADYVGKNNGKYDRIIAELMRYGKFTPPDYPKKALKTLAKSKDEITMANAIESAGILKIDLGNILLKALKGDFFVLSAAVFSIGELKLKKAFHKLKEILLNTDDRVVKNIITESLSKIGGDEVTDFLLELLNKNAKYKLDKIYILKSLYKICLISECDKSGKNTVKEKMYLKLSRNNLKISIFSLNDYEEKDAIDAILCYFSLLNHKKSRKIFKFIFEYYQKNENIDEKEYGYIKEIIKKIARVKFITEYIKSLNPSGDQNNKTDILIDVLSDISQKDIINLLDFYKNKKLFVEIKLSLLKYAQKLSGGHYEQALIDAVINGYIKDVNGDVRKSAIFLLGSLKKAVSYEEKIFNSLLNESYPDVIDAYVETMSELLSLNKNKKYIYFFIDGLSLKNAKIVEYSLRILSNKKIKLTAKEISDLYAKFKAFKYVESLFIKRLLAKSLKNFNLLEHKEEMFFLMEEKDEEIRFNYLESLLLSGEKNSNVFLEAVDSGNYSDIFRYQIIELVEKTGDKNGFDKLAALLLREKSKMVRIALLRALHSLDKGKSHSILKKYNSSKDKDIRNFSLELMKN
;
A
#
# COMPACT_ATOMS: atom_id res chain seq x y z
N MET A 1 6.56 -36.80 -29.69
CA MET A 1 5.15 -37.28 -29.66
C MET A 1 4.48 -36.97 -31.00
N ASN A 2 3.75 -37.92 -31.60
CA ASN A 2 3.07 -37.73 -32.89
C ASN A 2 1.94 -36.68 -32.76
N LYS A 3 1.83 -35.73 -33.70
CA LYS A 3 0.80 -34.66 -33.73
C LYS A 3 -0.62 -35.22 -33.63
N LYS A 4 -0.90 -36.37 -34.26
CA LYS A 4 -2.21 -37.05 -34.16
C LYS A 4 -2.50 -37.55 -32.74
N ASN A 5 -1.47 -37.94 -31.98
CA ASN A 5 -1.65 -38.39 -30.60
C ASN A 5 -1.94 -37.22 -29.68
N LEU A 6 -1.28 -36.06 -29.88
CA LEU A 6 -1.59 -34.84 -29.12
C LEU A 6 -3.03 -34.38 -29.35
N LEU A 7 -3.54 -34.45 -30.59
CA LEU A 7 -4.92 -34.10 -30.89
C LEU A 7 -5.93 -35.03 -30.19
N LYS A 8 -5.64 -36.34 -30.12
CA LYS A 8 -6.48 -37.30 -29.39
C LYS A 8 -6.55 -36.99 -27.89
N LEU A 9 -5.47 -36.47 -27.29
CA LEU A 9 -5.46 -36.09 -25.88
C LEU A 9 -6.39 -34.91 -25.57
N LEU A 10 -6.73 -34.08 -26.56
CA LEU A 10 -7.74 -33.02 -26.39
C LEU A 10 -9.16 -33.58 -26.19
N ASP A 11 -9.40 -34.86 -26.46
CA ASP A 11 -10.69 -35.50 -26.19
C ASP A 11 -10.72 -36.19 -24.80
N SER A 12 -9.68 -36.02 -23.98
CA SER A 12 -9.57 -36.67 -22.67
C SER A 12 -10.59 -36.14 -21.65
N ASP A 13 -11.05 -37.01 -20.75
CA ASP A 13 -11.84 -36.66 -19.55
C ASP A 13 -11.06 -36.04 -18.41
N ASN A 14 -9.73 -36.09 -18.48
CA ASN A 14 -8.88 -35.50 -17.46
C ASN A 14 -8.47 -34.06 -17.85
N PRO A 15 -8.90 -33.02 -17.10
CA PRO A 15 -8.54 -31.63 -17.40
C PRO A 15 -7.03 -31.36 -17.41
N ALA A 16 -6.25 -32.07 -16.58
CA ALA A 16 -4.79 -31.91 -16.53
C ALA A 16 -4.10 -32.47 -17.79
N VAL A 17 -4.67 -33.54 -18.37
CA VAL A 17 -4.18 -34.11 -19.64
C VAL A 17 -4.50 -33.17 -20.79
N VAL A 18 -5.71 -32.59 -20.82
CA VAL A 18 -6.10 -31.58 -21.80
C VAL A 18 -5.18 -30.37 -21.71
N GLU A 19 -4.96 -29.83 -20.50
CA GLU A 19 -4.11 -28.66 -20.29
C GLU A 19 -2.66 -28.93 -20.73
N SER A 20 -2.12 -30.10 -20.40
CA SER A 20 -0.79 -30.53 -20.82
C SER A 20 -0.68 -30.66 -22.35
N ALA A 21 -1.71 -31.22 -23.00
CA ALA A 21 -1.80 -31.31 -24.45
C ALA A 21 -1.92 -29.93 -25.11
N LEU A 22 -2.72 -29.01 -24.55
CA LEU A 22 -2.84 -27.62 -25.01
C LEU A 22 -1.50 -26.89 -24.97
N ASN A 23 -0.76 -27.00 -23.86
CA ASN A 23 0.54 -26.37 -23.72
C ASN A 23 1.55 -26.94 -24.73
N ALA A 24 1.63 -28.27 -24.86
CA ALA A 24 2.49 -28.92 -25.84
C ALA A 24 2.16 -28.53 -27.29
N LEU A 25 0.87 -28.45 -27.64
CA LEU A 25 0.42 -27.99 -28.95
C LEU A 25 0.81 -26.52 -29.21
N THR A 26 0.67 -25.67 -28.19
CA THR A 26 0.97 -24.23 -28.32
C THR A 26 2.48 -23.99 -28.49
N ASP A 27 3.32 -24.79 -27.83
CA ASP A 27 4.78 -24.67 -27.90
C ASP A 27 5.37 -25.26 -29.19
N THR A 28 4.73 -26.27 -29.78
CA THR A 28 5.22 -26.96 -30.98
C THR A 28 4.75 -26.35 -32.30
N ALA A 29 3.77 -25.45 -32.27
CA ALA A 29 3.08 -24.96 -33.45
C ALA A 29 3.71 -23.73 -34.13
N GLY A 30 4.81 -23.18 -33.61
CA GLY A 30 5.52 -22.06 -34.25
C GLY A 30 5.95 -22.41 -35.69
N GLY A 31 5.10 -22.09 -36.67
CA GLY A 31 5.34 -22.25 -38.10
C GLY A 31 4.89 -23.56 -38.78
N LYS A 32 4.10 -24.45 -38.15
CA LYS A 32 3.69 -25.74 -38.78
C LYS A 32 2.23 -25.76 -39.27
N ASN A 33 2.01 -25.38 -40.54
CA ASN A 33 0.70 -25.35 -41.24
C ASN A 33 -0.16 -26.63 -41.06
N GLU A 34 0.47 -27.80 -40.97
CA GLU A 34 -0.26 -29.06 -40.81
C GLU A 34 -1.01 -29.17 -39.48
N LEU A 35 -0.41 -28.71 -38.37
CA LEU A 35 -1.04 -28.81 -37.05
C LEU A 35 -2.23 -27.85 -36.91
N VAL A 36 -2.04 -26.62 -37.38
CA VAL A 36 -3.09 -25.61 -37.46
C VAL A 36 -4.26 -26.12 -38.29
N LYS A 37 -3.98 -26.73 -39.46
CA LYS A 37 -5.01 -27.35 -40.30
C LYS A 37 -5.76 -28.45 -39.55
N MET A 38 -5.07 -29.36 -38.85
CA MET A 38 -5.70 -30.43 -38.08
C MET A 38 -6.63 -29.88 -37.00
N LEU A 39 -6.22 -28.83 -36.28
CA LEU A 39 -7.05 -28.17 -35.29
C LEU A 39 -8.27 -27.50 -35.94
N LEU A 40 -8.10 -26.78 -37.05
CA LEU A 40 -9.20 -26.16 -37.80
C LEU A 40 -10.19 -27.20 -38.35
N ASP A 41 -9.70 -28.33 -38.88
CA ASP A 41 -10.54 -29.44 -39.30
C ASP A 41 -11.31 -30.07 -38.13
N SER A 42 -10.67 -30.13 -36.96
CA SER A 42 -11.31 -30.64 -35.74
C SER A 42 -12.45 -29.75 -35.29
N VAL A 43 -12.25 -28.43 -35.24
CA VAL A 43 -13.28 -27.46 -34.86
C VAL A 43 -14.42 -27.41 -35.90
N ALA A 44 -14.10 -27.47 -37.19
CA ALA A 44 -15.07 -27.31 -38.27
C ALA A 44 -15.91 -28.56 -38.57
N SER A 45 -15.46 -29.76 -38.18
CA SER A 45 -16.17 -31.00 -38.50
C SER A 45 -17.16 -31.40 -37.40
N ALA A 46 -18.41 -31.61 -37.79
CA ALA A 46 -19.43 -32.16 -36.90
C ALA A 46 -19.18 -33.62 -36.50
N SER A 47 -18.24 -34.31 -37.17
CA SER A 47 -17.86 -35.70 -36.86
C SER A 47 -17.06 -35.86 -35.57
N PHE A 48 -16.58 -34.77 -34.96
CA PHE A 48 -15.83 -34.80 -33.71
C PHE A 48 -16.71 -34.45 -32.51
N SER A 49 -16.33 -34.95 -31.33
CA SER A 49 -17.01 -34.65 -30.07
C SER A 49 -17.07 -33.13 -29.82
N ILE A 50 -18.08 -32.68 -29.07
CA ILE A 50 -18.17 -31.26 -28.64
C ILE A 50 -16.90 -30.87 -27.86
N LYS A 51 -16.38 -31.78 -27.05
CA LYS A 51 -15.19 -31.58 -26.23
C LYS A 51 -13.95 -31.35 -27.07
N LEU A 52 -13.66 -32.23 -28.03
CA LEU A 52 -12.52 -32.10 -28.93
C LEU A 52 -12.62 -30.80 -29.74
N ARG A 53 -13.82 -30.41 -30.19
CA ARG A 53 -14.05 -29.12 -30.86
C ARG A 53 -13.73 -27.92 -29.97
N SER A 54 -14.26 -27.90 -28.75
CA SER A 54 -14.01 -26.82 -27.78
C SER A 54 -12.52 -26.70 -27.45
N ASN A 55 -11.87 -27.82 -27.11
CA ASN A 55 -10.45 -27.83 -26.76
C ASN A 55 -9.54 -27.49 -27.96
N SER A 56 -9.94 -27.88 -29.19
CA SER A 56 -9.22 -27.47 -30.40
C SER A 56 -9.37 -25.96 -30.66
N PHE A 57 -10.54 -25.38 -30.37
CA PHE A 57 -10.75 -23.93 -30.45
C PHE A 57 -9.88 -23.19 -29.42
N ASP A 58 -9.80 -23.68 -28.19
CA ASP A 58 -8.92 -23.09 -27.16
C ASP A 58 -7.44 -23.18 -27.53
N ALA A 59 -7.01 -24.30 -28.14
CA ALA A 59 -5.65 -24.42 -28.68
C ALA A 59 -5.39 -23.34 -29.74
N LEU A 60 -6.29 -23.20 -30.71
CA LEU A 60 -6.18 -22.17 -31.77
C LEU A 60 -6.20 -20.75 -31.21
N LYS A 61 -7.00 -20.49 -30.17
CA LYS A 61 -7.04 -19.20 -29.47
C LYS A 61 -5.70 -18.89 -28.80
N ARG A 62 -5.10 -19.85 -28.07
CA ARG A 62 -3.77 -19.70 -27.46
C ARG A 62 -2.68 -19.46 -28.52
N LEU A 63 -2.78 -20.14 -29.66
CA LEU A 63 -1.88 -19.91 -30.80
C LEU A 63 -2.04 -18.49 -31.35
N ALA A 64 -3.27 -18.04 -31.60
CA ALA A 64 -3.56 -16.71 -32.10
C ALA A 64 -3.03 -15.61 -31.16
N MET A 65 -3.15 -15.80 -29.84
CA MET A 65 -2.62 -14.86 -28.85
C MET A 65 -1.08 -14.73 -28.90
N ARG A 66 -0.37 -15.76 -29.38
CA ARG A 66 1.10 -15.71 -29.59
C ARG A 66 1.46 -15.10 -30.95
N ASP A 67 0.85 -15.61 -32.01
CA ASP A 67 0.99 -15.13 -33.38
C ASP A 67 -0.34 -15.30 -34.12
N GLY A 68 -1.01 -14.19 -34.40
CA GLY A 68 -2.29 -14.17 -35.08
C GLY A 68 -2.19 -14.28 -36.60
N ASN A 69 -1.00 -14.09 -37.19
CA ASN A 69 -0.86 -13.93 -38.64
C ASN A 69 -1.38 -15.14 -39.43
N PHE A 70 -1.19 -16.36 -38.90
CA PHE A 70 -1.68 -17.58 -39.55
C PHE A 70 -3.20 -17.55 -39.78
N LEU A 71 -3.98 -16.87 -38.93
CA LEU A 71 -5.42 -16.77 -39.12
C LEU A 71 -5.75 -16.03 -40.42
N ALA A 72 -5.04 -14.94 -40.71
CA ALA A 72 -5.23 -14.18 -41.95
C ALA A 72 -4.82 -14.98 -43.19
N ASP A 73 -3.79 -15.82 -43.07
CA ASP A 73 -3.33 -16.70 -44.14
C ASP A 73 -4.30 -17.83 -44.48
N TYR A 74 -5.23 -18.19 -43.58
CA TYR A 74 -6.21 -19.24 -43.80
C TYR A 74 -7.56 -18.74 -44.32
N VAL A 75 -7.79 -17.42 -44.39
CA VAL A 75 -9.05 -16.86 -44.92
C VAL A 75 -9.25 -17.23 -46.39
N GLY A 76 -10.44 -17.74 -46.72
CA GLY A 76 -10.81 -18.14 -48.07
C GLY A 76 -10.15 -19.44 -48.56
N LYS A 77 -9.23 -20.04 -47.79
CA LYS A 77 -8.70 -21.38 -48.09
C LYS A 77 -9.79 -22.44 -47.89
N ASN A 78 -9.66 -23.57 -48.59
CA ASN A 78 -10.62 -24.69 -48.52
C ASN A 78 -12.07 -24.24 -48.74
N ASN A 79 -12.31 -23.38 -49.74
CA ASN A 79 -13.63 -22.86 -50.09
C ASN A 79 -14.37 -22.17 -48.92
N GLY A 80 -13.61 -21.50 -48.03
CA GLY A 80 -14.18 -20.79 -46.88
C GLY A 80 -14.65 -21.69 -45.73
N LYS A 81 -14.31 -22.98 -45.74
CA LYS A 81 -14.69 -23.96 -44.70
C LYS A 81 -14.42 -23.48 -43.27
N TYR A 82 -13.36 -22.69 -43.08
CA TYR A 82 -12.92 -22.24 -41.75
C TYR A 82 -13.30 -20.78 -41.44
N ASP A 83 -13.91 -20.06 -42.38
CA ASP A 83 -14.05 -18.61 -42.30
C ASP A 83 -14.80 -18.15 -41.04
N ARG A 84 -15.84 -18.89 -40.61
CA ARG A 84 -16.59 -18.61 -39.38
C ARG A 84 -15.72 -18.67 -38.12
N ILE A 85 -14.90 -19.71 -38.00
CA ILE A 85 -14.00 -19.94 -36.85
C ILE A 85 -12.86 -18.92 -36.88
N ILE A 86 -12.30 -18.66 -38.06
CA ILE A 86 -11.23 -17.68 -38.24
C ILE A 86 -11.72 -16.29 -37.87
N ALA A 87 -12.89 -15.88 -38.36
CA ALA A 87 -13.50 -14.59 -38.02
C ALA A 87 -13.68 -14.41 -36.51
N GLU A 88 -14.02 -15.47 -35.80
CA GLU A 88 -14.16 -15.45 -34.34
C GLU A 88 -12.81 -15.37 -33.60
N LEU A 89 -11.80 -16.11 -34.07
CA LEU A 89 -10.49 -16.17 -33.43
C LEU A 89 -9.67 -14.88 -33.62
N MET A 90 -9.95 -14.12 -34.69
CA MET A 90 -9.23 -12.88 -35.00
C MET A 90 -9.19 -11.90 -33.83
N ARG A 91 -10.27 -11.74 -33.05
CA ARG A 91 -10.30 -10.82 -31.90
C ARG A 91 -9.31 -11.13 -30.78
N TYR A 92 -8.77 -12.36 -30.73
CA TYR A 92 -7.77 -12.77 -29.75
C TYR A 92 -6.34 -12.72 -30.30
N GLY A 93 -6.18 -12.46 -31.60
CA GLY A 93 -4.91 -12.57 -32.30
C GLY A 93 -3.91 -11.45 -31.95
N LYS A 94 -2.63 -11.80 -31.83
CA LYS A 94 -1.51 -10.86 -31.79
C LYS A 94 -0.88 -10.77 -33.17
N PHE A 95 -1.19 -9.70 -33.89
CA PHE A 95 -0.75 -9.53 -35.29
C PHE A 95 0.51 -8.68 -35.40
N THR A 96 1.42 -9.08 -36.29
CA THR A 96 2.64 -8.33 -36.57
C THR A 96 2.84 -8.24 -38.09
N PRO A 97 2.67 -7.05 -38.72
CA PRO A 97 2.27 -5.78 -38.10
C PRO A 97 0.80 -5.78 -37.59
N PRO A 98 0.39 -4.82 -36.73
CA PRO A 98 -0.96 -4.77 -36.17
C PRO A 98 -2.10 -4.72 -37.19
N ASP A 99 -1.85 -4.18 -38.39
CA ASP A 99 -2.83 -4.06 -39.47
C ASP A 99 -2.82 -5.27 -40.44
N TYR A 100 -1.97 -6.27 -40.19
CA TYR A 100 -1.88 -7.49 -40.99
C TYR A 100 -3.24 -8.16 -41.30
N PRO A 101 -4.19 -8.31 -40.35
CA PRO A 101 -5.46 -8.99 -40.63
C PRO A 101 -6.45 -8.12 -41.42
N LYS A 102 -6.13 -6.86 -41.74
CA LYS A 102 -7.08 -5.92 -42.37
C LYS A 102 -7.65 -6.44 -43.69
N LYS A 103 -6.83 -7.04 -44.55
CA LYS A 103 -7.29 -7.61 -45.83
C LYS A 103 -8.21 -8.81 -45.59
N ALA A 104 -7.82 -9.71 -44.70
CA ALA A 104 -8.61 -10.88 -44.30
C ALA A 104 -9.98 -10.48 -43.71
N LEU A 105 -10.01 -9.54 -42.77
CA LEU A 105 -11.24 -9.02 -42.18
C LEU A 105 -12.16 -8.36 -43.20
N LYS A 106 -11.62 -7.61 -44.18
CA LYS A 106 -12.42 -7.06 -45.28
C LYS A 106 -13.07 -8.13 -46.16
N THR A 107 -12.42 -9.28 -46.32
CA THR A 107 -12.99 -10.43 -47.05
C THR A 107 -14.10 -11.08 -46.23
N LEU A 108 -13.82 -11.42 -44.97
CA LEU A 108 -14.79 -12.08 -44.08
C LEU A 108 -16.02 -11.20 -43.80
N ALA A 109 -15.85 -9.89 -43.66
CA ALA A 109 -16.95 -8.93 -43.47
C ALA A 109 -17.84 -8.74 -44.71
N LYS A 110 -17.54 -9.41 -45.83
CA LYS A 110 -18.40 -9.50 -47.02
C LYS A 110 -18.99 -10.91 -47.22
N SER A 111 -18.80 -11.80 -46.25
CA SER A 111 -19.36 -13.15 -46.29
C SER A 111 -20.89 -13.10 -46.41
N LYS A 112 -21.46 -14.09 -47.09
CA LYS A 112 -22.91 -14.31 -47.11
C LYS A 112 -23.40 -14.93 -45.80
N ASP A 113 -22.50 -15.57 -45.03
CA ASP A 113 -22.80 -16.09 -43.71
C ASP A 113 -22.78 -14.94 -42.68
N GLU A 114 -23.95 -14.64 -42.11
CA GLU A 114 -24.16 -13.51 -41.19
C GLU A 114 -23.27 -13.59 -39.95
N ILE A 115 -23.04 -14.80 -39.42
CA ILE A 115 -22.21 -15.02 -38.23
C ILE A 115 -20.74 -14.73 -38.53
N THR A 116 -20.22 -15.23 -39.67
CA THR A 116 -18.87 -14.91 -40.14
C THR A 116 -18.69 -13.40 -40.32
N MET A 117 -19.68 -12.75 -40.95
CA MET A 117 -19.65 -11.31 -41.17
C MET A 117 -19.68 -10.52 -39.85
N ALA A 118 -20.57 -10.86 -38.91
CA ALA A 118 -20.66 -10.24 -37.59
C ALA A 118 -19.36 -10.40 -36.78
N ASN A 119 -18.81 -11.63 -36.71
CA ASN A 119 -17.56 -11.92 -36.02
C ASN A 119 -16.37 -11.14 -36.61
N ALA A 120 -16.30 -11.01 -37.94
CA ALA A 120 -15.25 -10.24 -38.60
C ALA A 120 -15.37 -8.74 -38.31
N ILE A 121 -16.59 -8.21 -38.31
CA ILE A 121 -16.86 -6.82 -38.00
C ILE A 121 -16.52 -6.51 -36.54
N GLU A 122 -16.95 -7.35 -35.60
CA GLU A 122 -16.65 -7.20 -34.17
C GLU A 122 -15.14 -7.26 -33.91
N SER A 123 -14.46 -8.25 -34.50
CA SER A 123 -13.00 -8.39 -34.41
C SER A 123 -12.27 -7.15 -34.91
N ALA A 124 -12.75 -6.52 -35.98
CA ALA A 124 -12.16 -5.26 -36.46
C ALA A 124 -12.30 -4.12 -35.43
N GLY A 125 -13.39 -4.06 -34.68
CA GLY A 125 -13.59 -3.11 -33.58
C GLY A 125 -12.61 -3.34 -32.43
N ILE A 126 -12.48 -4.60 -31.99
CA ILE A 126 -11.57 -5.00 -30.91
C ILE A 126 -10.11 -4.69 -31.28
N LEU A 127 -9.71 -5.02 -32.51
CA LEU A 127 -8.35 -4.81 -33.02
C LEU A 127 -8.07 -3.37 -33.48
N LYS A 128 -9.05 -2.45 -33.39
CA LYS A 128 -8.94 -1.06 -33.85
C LYS A 128 -8.59 -0.92 -35.34
N ILE A 129 -9.14 -1.80 -36.19
CA ILE A 129 -8.93 -1.80 -37.64
C ILE A 129 -10.14 -1.18 -38.36
N ASP A 130 -9.93 -0.05 -39.03
CA ASP A 130 -10.98 0.57 -39.85
C ASP A 130 -11.19 -0.19 -41.18
N LEU A 131 -12.37 -0.80 -41.33
CA LEU A 131 -12.83 -1.45 -42.57
C LEU A 131 -13.50 -0.48 -43.56
N GLY A 132 -13.54 0.82 -43.24
CA GLY A 132 -14.09 1.88 -44.07
C GLY A 132 -15.60 1.79 -44.21
N ASN A 133 -16.10 1.90 -45.44
CA ASN A 133 -17.53 1.90 -45.73
C ASN A 133 -18.23 0.55 -45.46
N ILE A 134 -17.48 -0.53 -45.23
CA ILE A 134 -18.04 -1.84 -44.88
C ILE A 134 -18.81 -1.75 -43.56
N LEU A 135 -18.25 -1.06 -42.55
CA LEU A 135 -18.91 -0.87 -41.25
C LEU A 135 -20.24 -0.11 -41.38
N LEU A 136 -20.27 0.94 -42.21
CA LEU A 136 -21.48 1.73 -42.44
C LEU A 136 -22.56 0.95 -43.21
N LYS A 137 -22.16 0.06 -44.13
CA LYS A 137 -23.09 -0.82 -44.84
C LYS A 137 -23.67 -1.90 -43.92
N ALA A 138 -22.86 -2.43 -43.01
CA ALA A 138 -23.27 -3.44 -42.04
C ALA A 138 -24.34 -2.95 -41.06
N LEU A 139 -24.53 -1.64 -40.89
CA LEU A 139 -25.66 -1.07 -40.14
C LEU A 139 -27.04 -1.36 -40.76
N LYS A 140 -27.10 -1.93 -41.97
CA LYS A 140 -28.34 -2.41 -42.61
C LYS A 140 -28.52 -3.93 -42.51
N GLY A 141 -27.62 -4.61 -41.82
CA GLY A 141 -27.65 -6.07 -41.64
C GLY A 141 -28.73 -6.50 -40.65
N ASP A 142 -28.75 -7.81 -40.39
CA ASP A 142 -29.53 -8.42 -39.33
C ASP A 142 -29.07 -7.96 -37.94
N PHE A 143 -29.74 -8.45 -36.88
CA PHE A 143 -29.42 -8.06 -35.52
C PHE A 143 -27.95 -8.28 -35.14
N PHE A 144 -27.35 -9.42 -35.53
CA PHE A 144 -25.97 -9.75 -35.18
C PHE A 144 -24.97 -8.84 -35.90
N VAL A 145 -25.15 -8.65 -37.21
CA VAL A 145 -24.27 -7.81 -38.03
C VAL A 145 -24.42 -6.34 -37.64
N LEU A 146 -25.65 -5.87 -37.38
CA LEU A 146 -25.93 -4.53 -36.89
C LEU A 146 -25.24 -4.29 -35.55
N SER A 147 -25.42 -5.18 -34.58
CA SER A 147 -24.85 -5.03 -33.24
C SER A 147 -23.32 -4.99 -33.27
N ALA A 148 -22.70 -5.89 -34.05
CA ALA A 148 -21.25 -5.88 -34.28
C ALA A 148 -20.79 -4.58 -34.94
N ALA A 149 -21.51 -4.09 -35.95
CA ALA A 149 -21.17 -2.85 -36.63
C ALA A 149 -21.25 -1.64 -35.70
N VAL A 150 -22.33 -1.53 -34.92
CA VAL A 150 -22.51 -0.45 -33.93
C VAL A 150 -21.41 -0.50 -32.88
N PHE A 151 -21.08 -1.68 -32.34
CA PHE A 151 -19.98 -1.87 -31.40
C PHE A 151 -18.65 -1.38 -31.99
N SER A 152 -18.27 -1.89 -33.16
CA SER A 152 -16.99 -1.56 -33.80
C SER A 152 -16.88 -0.10 -34.20
N ILE A 153 -17.97 0.52 -34.66
CA ILE A 153 -18.03 1.95 -34.94
C ILE A 153 -17.72 2.78 -33.68
N GLY A 154 -18.23 2.36 -32.52
CA GLY A 154 -17.97 3.01 -31.23
C GLY A 154 -16.53 2.83 -30.78
N GLU A 155 -16.01 1.59 -30.85
CA GLU A 155 -14.62 1.28 -30.51
C GLU A 155 -13.60 2.04 -31.38
N LEU A 156 -13.93 2.27 -32.64
CA LEU A 156 -13.12 3.04 -33.60
C LEU A 156 -13.39 4.55 -33.55
N LYS A 157 -14.37 4.99 -32.76
CA LYS A 157 -14.80 6.40 -32.63
C LYS A 157 -15.12 7.07 -33.98
N LEU A 158 -15.80 6.35 -34.88
CA LEU A 158 -16.05 6.83 -36.24
C LEU A 158 -17.15 7.92 -36.28
N LYS A 159 -16.75 9.19 -36.11
CA LYS A 159 -17.67 10.36 -36.11
C LYS A 159 -18.62 10.42 -37.30
N LYS A 160 -18.17 10.04 -38.50
CA LYS A 160 -18.99 9.99 -39.72
C LYS A 160 -20.23 9.07 -39.62
N ALA A 161 -20.25 8.14 -38.66
CA ALA A 161 -21.38 7.25 -38.44
C ALA A 161 -22.51 7.88 -37.60
N PHE A 162 -22.28 9.04 -36.97
CA PHE A 162 -23.21 9.67 -36.03
C PHE A 162 -24.63 9.80 -36.59
N HIS A 163 -24.79 10.41 -37.76
CA HIS A 163 -26.12 10.63 -38.36
C HIS A 163 -26.85 9.31 -38.64
N LYS A 164 -26.14 8.27 -39.08
CA LYS A 164 -26.74 6.97 -39.37
C LYS A 164 -27.15 6.25 -38.08
N LEU A 165 -26.31 6.30 -37.04
CA LEU A 165 -26.64 5.75 -35.72
C LEU A 165 -27.84 6.47 -35.09
N LYS A 166 -27.89 7.81 -35.20
CA LYS A 166 -29.02 8.63 -34.76
C LYS A 166 -30.32 8.21 -35.43
N GLU A 167 -30.31 8.07 -36.76
CA GLU A 167 -31.47 7.62 -37.54
C GLU A 167 -31.97 6.24 -37.07
N ILE A 168 -31.06 5.26 -36.92
CA ILE A 168 -31.43 3.90 -36.49
C ILE A 168 -32.00 3.90 -35.07
N LEU A 169 -31.38 4.63 -34.14
CA LEU A 169 -31.85 4.72 -32.75
C LEU A 169 -33.26 5.29 -32.66
N LEU A 170 -33.57 6.30 -33.47
CA LEU A 170 -34.88 6.97 -33.47
C LEU A 170 -35.98 6.12 -34.13
N ASN A 171 -35.62 5.25 -35.08
CA ASN A 171 -36.57 4.46 -35.87
C ASN A 171 -36.75 3.02 -35.37
N THR A 172 -35.86 2.50 -34.53
CA THR A 172 -36.00 1.15 -33.97
C THR A 172 -36.89 1.14 -32.73
N ASP A 173 -37.64 0.05 -32.53
CA ASP A 173 -38.37 -0.22 -31.29
C ASP A 173 -37.60 -1.15 -30.34
N ASP A 174 -36.54 -1.79 -30.82
CA ASP A 174 -35.74 -2.72 -30.04
C ASP A 174 -34.90 -1.98 -28.97
N ARG A 175 -35.20 -2.25 -27.70
CA ARG A 175 -34.52 -1.66 -26.55
C ARG A 175 -33.04 -2.04 -26.47
N VAL A 176 -32.69 -3.27 -26.86
CA VAL A 176 -31.30 -3.75 -26.86
C VAL A 176 -30.49 -2.98 -27.91
N VAL A 177 -31.03 -2.85 -29.13
CA VAL A 177 -30.39 -2.07 -30.20
C VAL A 177 -30.19 -0.61 -29.77
N LYS A 178 -31.20 0.01 -29.15
CA LYS A 178 -31.10 1.37 -28.60
C LYS A 178 -29.96 1.51 -27.59
N ASN A 179 -29.82 0.56 -26.66
CA ASN A 179 -28.77 0.58 -25.65
C ASN A 179 -27.38 0.42 -26.27
N ILE A 180 -27.21 -0.49 -27.23
CA ILE A 180 -25.94 -0.69 -27.94
C ILE A 180 -25.55 0.57 -28.72
N ILE A 181 -26.50 1.22 -29.41
CA ILE A 181 -26.25 2.47 -30.12
C ILE A 181 -25.90 3.59 -29.14
N THR A 182 -26.63 3.72 -28.03
CA THR A 182 -26.37 4.76 -27.02
C THR A 182 -24.97 4.62 -26.41
N GLU A 183 -24.55 3.39 -26.11
CA GLU A 183 -23.20 3.08 -25.65
C GLU A 183 -22.14 3.39 -26.72
N SER A 184 -22.38 3.01 -27.98
CA SER A 184 -21.48 3.31 -29.09
C SER A 184 -21.31 4.82 -29.31
N LEU A 185 -22.40 5.57 -29.28
CA LEU A 185 -22.39 7.04 -29.33
C LEU A 185 -21.52 7.62 -28.21
N SER A 186 -21.62 7.10 -26.98
CA SER A 186 -20.79 7.56 -25.86
C SER A 186 -19.29 7.38 -26.09
N LYS A 187 -18.89 6.34 -26.84
CA LYS A 187 -17.50 6.08 -27.22
C LYS A 187 -17.03 7.02 -28.35
N ILE A 188 -17.91 7.35 -29.30
CA ILE A 188 -17.64 8.33 -30.36
C ILE A 188 -17.41 9.72 -29.75
N GLY A 189 -18.28 10.14 -28.83
CA GLY A 189 -18.22 11.42 -28.15
C GLY A 189 -18.38 12.64 -29.08
N GLY A 190 -17.99 13.81 -28.58
CA GLY A 190 -18.10 15.10 -29.29
C GLY A 190 -19.38 15.89 -28.97
N ASP A 191 -19.38 17.17 -29.34
CA ASP A 191 -20.46 18.11 -28.99
C ASP A 191 -21.80 17.69 -29.60
N GLU A 192 -21.83 17.28 -30.87
CA GLU A 192 -23.05 16.83 -31.55
C GLU A 192 -23.69 15.61 -30.89
N VAL A 193 -22.87 14.64 -30.49
CA VAL A 193 -23.35 13.45 -29.76
C VAL A 193 -23.86 13.85 -28.39
N THR A 194 -23.14 14.72 -27.69
CA THR A 194 -23.54 15.21 -26.37
C THR A 194 -24.89 15.92 -26.42
N ASP A 195 -25.08 16.80 -27.40
CA ASP A 195 -26.34 17.52 -27.60
C ASP A 195 -27.49 16.58 -27.94
N PHE A 196 -27.23 15.57 -28.77
CA PHE A 196 -28.23 14.55 -29.08
C PHE A 196 -28.60 13.70 -27.85
N LEU A 197 -27.63 13.23 -27.06
CA LEU A 197 -27.92 12.46 -25.85
C LEU A 197 -28.66 13.31 -24.80
N LEU A 198 -28.36 14.60 -24.68
CA LEU A 198 -29.13 15.52 -23.83
C LEU A 198 -30.57 15.71 -24.33
N GLU A 199 -30.77 15.79 -25.65
CA GLU A 199 -32.10 15.81 -26.25
C GLU A 199 -32.87 14.53 -25.91
N LEU A 200 -32.24 13.35 -26.08
CA LEU A 200 -32.84 12.06 -25.73
C LEU A 200 -33.17 11.98 -24.25
N LEU A 201 -32.31 12.49 -23.38
CA LEU A 201 -32.52 12.50 -21.94
C LEU A 201 -33.78 13.30 -21.55
N ASN A 202 -34.02 14.43 -22.23
CA ASN A 202 -35.19 15.27 -22.01
C ASN A 202 -36.46 14.69 -22.61
N LYS A 203 -36.35 13.95 -23.72
CA LYS A 203 -37.47 13.33 -24.43
C LYS A 203 -37.56 11.82 -24.20
N ASN A 204 -36.94 11.31 -23.13
CA ASN A 204 -36.72 9.87 -22.95
C ASN A 204 -38.02 9.05 -22.94
N ALA A 205 -39.10 9.61 -22.39
CA ALA A 205 -40.43 8.98 -22.34
C ALA A 205 -40.98 8.73 -23.75
N LYS A 206 -40.76 9.67 -24.69
CA LYS A 206 -41.15 9.53 -26.09
C LYS A 206 -40.42 8.37 -26.78
N TYR A 207 -39.14 8.18 -26.44
CA TYR A 207 -38.27 7.18 -27.08
C TYR A 207 -38.20 5.85 -26.34
N LYS A 208 -38.92 5.70 -25.22
CA LYS A 208 -38.91 4.53 -24.32
C LYS A 208 -37.49 4.16 -23.87
N LEU A 209 -36.65 5.17 -23.59
CA LEU A 209 -35.27 5.00 -23.13
C LEU A 209 -35.17 5.17 -21.61
N ASP A 210 -34.29 4.36 -21.01
CA ASP A 210 -33.90 4.51 -19.60
C ASP A 210 -33.01 5.75 -19.44
N LYS A 211 -33.43 6.67 -18.56
CA LYS A 211 -32.71 7.90 -18.26
C LYS A 211 -31.32 7.61 -17.68
N ILE A 212 -31.19 6.56 -16.87
CA ILE A 212 -29.92 6.24 -16.23
C ILE A 212 -28.92 5.76 -17.27
N TYR A 213 -29.37 5.01 -18.27
CA TYR A 213 -28.49 4.56 -19.35
C TYR A 213 -27.97 5.74 -20.19
N ILE A 214 -28.85 6.70 -20.53
CA ILE A 214 -28.43 7.91 -21.24
C ILE A 214 -27.48 8.75 -20.36
N LEU A 215 -27.78 8.88 -19.07
CA LEU A 215 -26.96 9.62 -18.11
C LEU A 215 -25.57 8.98 -17.94
N LYS A 216 -25.50 7.65 -17.87
CA LYS A 216 -24.26 6.86 -17.88
C LYS A 216 -23.44 7.13 -19.13
N SER A 217 -24.06 7.10 -20.31
CA SER A 217 -23.38 7.42 -21.57
C SER A 217 -22.86 8.85 -21.63
N LEU A 218 -23.65 9.80 -21.13
CA LEU A 218 -23.23 11.18 -20.94
C LEU A 218 -22.01 11.27 -19.99
N TYR A 219 -22.05 10.61 -18.84
CA TYR A 219 -20.93 10.55 -17.90
C TYR A 219 -19.65 9.94 -18.52
N LYS A 220 -19.78 8.88 -19.33
CA LYS A 220 -18.65 8.30 -20.07
C LYS A 220 -17.99 9.27 -21.03
N ILE A 221 -18.77 10.11 -21.73
CA ILE A 221 -18.21 11.16 -22.60
C ILE A 221 -17.34 12.13 -21.79
N CYS A 222 -17.78 12.53 -20.58
CA CYS A 222 -16.96 13.36 -19.69
C CYS A 222 -15.64 12.67 -19.34
N LEU A 223 -15.68 11.41 -18.89
CA LEU A 223 -14.47 10.69 -18.49
C LEU A 223 -13.50 10.49 -19.66
N ILE A 224 -14.00 10.11 -20.84
CA ILE A 224 -13.16 9.93 -22.03
C ILE A 224 -12.47 11.26 -22.41
N SER A 225 -13.17 12.39 -22.28
CA SER A 225 -12.60 13.71 -22.57
C SER A 225 -11.51 14.16 -21.58
N GLU A 226 -11.46 13.59 -20.37
CA GLU A 226 -10.40 13.86 -19.39
C GLU A 226 -9.07 13.15 -19.73
N CYS A 227 -9.12 12.02 -20.45
CA CYS A 227 -7.92 11.28 -20.85
C CYS A 227 -7.17 11.93 -22.02
N ASP A 228 -7.81 12.83 -22.77
CA ASP A 228 -7.15 13.64 -23.79
C ASP A 228 -6.35 14.75 -23.08
N LYS A 229 -5.03 14.56 -22.97
CA LYS A 229 -4.00 15.37 -22.26
C LYS A 229 -4.00 16.89 -22.49
N SER A 230 -4.95 17.44 -23.24
CA SER A 230 -5.06 18.86 -23.57
C SER A 230 -5.58 19.75 -22.43
N GLY A 231 -5.97 19.20 -21.28
CA GLY A 231 -6.27 19.97 -20.06
C GLY A 231 -7.46 20.94 -20.18
N LYS A 232 -8.24 20.87 -21.27
CA LYS A 232 -9.39 21.76 -21.47
C LYS A 232 -10.61 21.24 -20.70
N ASN A 233 -10.73 21.70 -19.46
CA ASN A 233 -11.91 21.56 -18.57
C ASN A 233 -13.25 22.04 -19.20
N THR A 234 -13.22 22.62 -20.39
CA THR A 234 -14.35 23.31 -21.02
C THR A 234 -15.48 22.39 -21.47
N VAL A 235 -15.19 21.15 -21.90
CA VAL A 235 -16.24 20.19 -22.30
C VAL A 235 -17.04 19.74 -21.08
N LYS A 236 -16.33 19.40 -20.00
CA LYS A 236 -16.89 19.02 -18.70
C LYS A 236 -17.77 20.14 -18.12
N GLU A 237 -17.25 21.36 -18.08
CA GLU A 237 -17.99 22.54 -17.61
C GLU A 237 -19.25 22.82 -18.46
N LYS A 238 -19.13 22.81 -19.80
CA LYS A 238 -20.27 23.01 -20.70
C LYS A 238 -21.33 21.93 -20.50
N MET A 239 -20.92 20.68 -20.34
CA MET A 239 -21.83 19.56 -20.14
C MET A 239 -22.50 19.61 -18.77
N TYR A 240 -21.76 19.95 -17.72
CA TYR A 240 -22.32 20.18 -16.38
C TYR A 240 -23.31 21.34 -16.35
N LEU A 241 -23.01 22.44 -17.05
CA LEU A 241 -23.96 23.53 -17.25
C LEU A 241 -25.21 23.08 -18.00
N LYS A 242 -25.09 22.21 -19.02
CA LYS A 242 -26.24 21.66 -19.74
C LYS A 242 -27.05 20.67 -18.89
N LEU A 243 -26.39 19.76 -18.17
CA LEU A 243 -27.03 18.78 -17.28
C LEU A 243 -27.74 19.42 -16.09
N SER A 244 -27.13 20.44 -15.48
CA SER A 244 -27.73 21.16 -14.34
C SER A 244 -29.03 21.88 -14.70
N ARG A 245 -29.22 22.23 -15.98
CA ARG A 245 -30.48 22.79 -16.51
C ARG A 245 -31.57 21.74 -16.70
N ASN A 246 -31.23 20.45 -16.71
CA ASN A 246 -32.19 19.36 -16.91
C ASN A 246 -32.70 18.85 -15.55
N ASN A 247 -34.01 19.01 -15.31
CA ASN A 247 -34.68 18.45 -14.12
C ASN A 247 -35.14 17.01 -14.38
N LEU A 248 -34.17 16.10 -14.45
CA LEU A 248 -34.43 14.68 -14.49
C LEU A 248 -35.03 14.30 -13.14
N LYS A 249 -36.32 13.94 -13.14
CA LYS A 249 -37.01 13.34 -12.00
C LYS A 249 -36.44 11.93 -11.70
N ILE A 250 -35.16 11.86 -11.34
CA ILE A 250 -34.45 10.65 -10.91
C ILE A 250 -34.52 10.60 -9.39
N SER A 251 -34.89 9.43 -8.84
CA SER A 251 -34.88 9.19 -7.40
C SER A 251 -33.47 8.80 -6.97
N ILE A 252 -33.03 9.26 -5.79
CA ILE A 252 -31.76 8.77 -5.23
C ILE A 252 -31.83 7.29 -4.87
N PHE A 253 -33.02 6.79 -4.55
CA PHE A 253 -33.24 5.37 -4.28
C PHE A 253 -33.00 4.49 -5.51
N SER A 254 -32.97 5.07 -6.72
CA SER A 254 -32.57 4.35 -7.93
C SER A 254 -31.13 3.83 -7.84
N LEU A 255 -30.29 4.33 -6.93
CA LEU A 255 -28.97 3.72 -6.67
C LEU A 255 -29.06 2.23 -6.30
N ASN A 256 -30.12 1.82 -5.62
CA ASN A 256 -30.32 0.42 -5.22
C ASN A 256 -30.71 -0.48 -6.40
N ASP A 257 -31.14 0.10 -7.52
CA ASP A 257 -31.63 -0.65 -8.68
C ASP A 257 -30.52 -0.98 -9.70
N TYR A 258 -29.28 -0.49 -9.48
CA TYR A 258 -28.17 -0.68 -10.41
C TYR A 258 -26.93 -1.22 -9.69
N GLU A 259 -26.38 -2.33 -10.19
CA GLU A 259 -25.09 -2.89 -9.74
C GLU A 259 -23.90 -2.29 -10.51
N GLU A 260 -24.16 -1.71 -11.68
CA GLU A 260 -23.12 -1.16 -12.54
C GLU A 260 -22.51 0.13 -11.94
N LYS A 261 -21.24 0.08 -11.59
CA LYS A 261 -20.47 1.22 -11.04
C LYS A 261 -20.62 2.50 -11.86
N ASP A 262 -20.56 2.41 -13.19
CA ASP A 262 -20.69 3.58 -14.07
C ASP A 262 -22.06 4.27 -13.96
N ALA A 263 -23.13 3.49 -13.75
CA ALA A 263 -24.49 4.01 -13.58
C ALA A 263 -24.62 4.73 -12.23
N ILE A 264 -24.10 4.12 -11.16
CA ILE A 264 -24.06 4.72 -9.83
C ILE A 264 -23.27 6.03 -9.87
N ASP A 265 -22.05 6.02 -10.41
CA ASP A 265 -21.20 7.21 -10.54
C ASP A 265 -21.89 8.31 -11.34
N ALA A 266 -22.59 7.96 -12.42
CA ALA A 266 -23.35 8.91 -13.22
C ALA A 266 -24.53 9.53 -12.46
N ILE A 267 -25.27 8.75 -11.67
CA ILE A 267 -26.35 9.23 -10.79
C ILE A 267 -25.79 10.20 -9.74
N LEU A 268 -24.71 9.81 -9.07
CA LEU A 268 -24.06 10.62 -8.05
C LEU A 268 -23.52 11.95 -8.62
N CYS A 269 -22.88 11.88 -9.79
CA CYS A 269 -22.42 13.05 -10.53
C CYS A 269 -23.60 13.96 -10.90
N TYR A 270 -24.70 13.42 -11.43
CA TYR A 270 -25.88 14.20 -11.77
C TYR A 270 -26.41 14.98 -10.55
N PHE A 271 -26.54 14.32 -9.41
CA PHE A 271 -27.08 14.99 -8.24
C PHE A 271 -26.12 15.99 -7.58
N SER A 272 -24.80 15.79 -7.67
CA SER A 272 -23.84 16.77 -7.17
C SER A 272 -23.96 18.12 -7.92
N LEU A 273 -24.38 18.08 -9.19
CA LEU A 273 -24.51 19.22 -10.09
C LEU A 273 -25.80 20.06 -9.90
N LEU A 274 -26.91 19.47 -9.46
CA LEU A 274 -28.24 20.10 -9.60
C LEU A 274 -28.59 21.17 -8.57
N ASN A 275 -28.07 21.08 -7.34
CA ASN A 275 -28.33 22.08 -6.29
C ASN A 275 -27.49 21.79 -5.04
N HIS A 276 -26.97 22.84 -4.39
CA HIS A 276 -26.34 22.75 -3.07
C HIS A 276 -27.20 22.01 -2.04
N LYS A 277 -28.53 22.24 -2.03
CA LYS A 277 -29.47 21.56 -1.13
C LYS A 277 -29.55 20.05 -1.41
N LYS A 278 -29.47 19.63 -2.68
CA LYS A 278 -29.49 18.21 -3.05
C LYS A 278 -28.16 17.54 -2.73
N SER A 279 -27.02 18.15 -3.08
CA SER A 279 -25.68 17.68 -2.70
C SER A 279 -25.55 17.45 -1.19
N ARG A 280 -26.07 18.37 -0.35
CA ARG A 280 -26.12 18.18 1.11
C ARG A 280 -26.94 16.95 1.54
N LYS A 281 -28.08 16.69 0.89
CA LYS A 281 -28.91 15.50 1.16
C LYS A 281 -28.17 14.20 0.80
N ILE A 282 -27.42 14.19 -0.30
CA ILE A 282 -26.64 13.02 -0.72
C ILE A 282 -25.45 12.78 0.17
N PHE A 283 -24.71 13.83 0.48
CA PHE A 283 -23.65 13.76 1.49
C PHE A 283 -24.18 13.11 2.76
N LYS A 284 -25.33 13.59 3.27
CA LYS A 284 -25.97 13.03 4.46
C LYS A 284 -26.36 11.55 4.25
N PHE A 285 -26.98 11.20 3.13
CA PHE A 285 -27.37 9.82 2.82
C PHE A 285 -26.17 8.86 2.81
N ILE A 286 -25.09 9.21 2.09
CA ILE A 286 -23.90 8.37 1.97
C ILE A 286 -23.15 8.29 3.29
N PHE A 287 -23.07 9.39 4.02
CA PHE A 287 -22.44 9.39 5.33
C PHE A 287 -23.26 8.60 6.35
N GLU A 288 -24.60 8.68 6.32
CA GLU A 288 -25.48 7.84 7.15
C GLU A 288 -25.35 6.35 6.78
N TYR A 289 -25.20 6.02 5.49
CA TYR A 289 -24.88 4.66 5.05
C TYR A 289 -23.56 4.19 5.64
N TYR A 290 -22.50 5.00 5.54
CA TYR A 290 -21.20 4.70 6.16
C TYR A 290 -21.31 4.53 7.68
N GLN A 291 -22.09 5.38 8.35
CA GLN A 291 -22.33 5.32 9.78
C GLN A 291 -23.05 4.04 10.22
N LYS A 292 -24.04 3.58 9.46
CA LYS A 292 -24.86 2.40 9.83
C LYS A 292 -24.20 1.06 9.56
N ASN A 293 -23.24 0.99 8.63
CA ASN A 293 -22.57 -0.26 8.30
C ASN A 293 -21.31 -0.45 9.13
N GLU A 294 -21.31 -1.42 10.04
CA GLU A 294 -20.17 -1.71 10.95
C GLU A 294 -19.04 -2.48 10.26
N ASN A 295 -19.34 -3.22 9.18
CA ASN A 295 -18.41 -4.13 8.51
C ASN A 295 -18.03 -3.65 7.10
N ILE A 296 -17.53 -2.41 7.00
CA ILE A 296 -17.06 -1.85 5.72
C ILE A 296 -15.61 -2.29 5.50
N ASP A 297 -15.35 -2.99 4.39
CA ASP A 297 -13.99 -3.39 4.02
C ASP A 297 -13.17 -2.21 3.44
N GLU A 298 -11.87 -2.42 3.22
CA GLU A 298 -10.98 -1.36 2.70
C GLU A 298 -11.38 -0.88 1.29
N LYS A 299 -11.94 -1.77 0.45
CA LYS A 299 -12.37 -1.41 -0.91
C LYS A 299 -13.63 -0.54 -0.87
N GLU A 300 -14.60 -0.91 -0.04
CA GLU A 300 -15.82 -0.15 0.17
C GLU A 300 -15.53 1.19 0.86
N TYR A 301 -14.63 1.23 1.85
CA TYR A 301 -14.14 2.47 2.44
C TYR A 301 -13.55 3.39 1.37
N GLY A 302 -12.65 2.87 0.53
CA GLY A 302 -12.06 3.62 -0.58
C GLY A 302 -13.10 4.14 -1.57
N TYR A 303 -14.11 3.32 -1.88
CA TYR A 303 -15.21 3.70 -2.75
C TYR A 303 -16.06 4.84 -2.16
N ILE A 304 -16.52 4.71 -0.91
CA ILE A 304 -17.30 5.73 -0.21
C ILE A 304 -16.50 7.03 -0.10
N LYS A 305 -15.23 6.95 0.26
CA LYS A 305 -14.32 8.10 0.35
C LYS A 305 -14.26 8.86 -0.97
N GLU A 306 -14.03 8.15 -2.08
CA GLU A 306 -13.98 8.77 -3.40
C GLU A 306 -15.32 9.35 -3.83
N ILE A 307 -16.44 8.76 -3.42
CA ILE A 307 -17.75 9.37 -3.63
C ILE A 307 -17.87 10.68 -2.85
N ILE A 308 -17.64 10.67 -1.53
CA ILE A 308 -17.76 11.87 -0.68
C ILE A 308 -16.88 12.98 -1.24
N LYS A 309 -15.64 12.67 -1.62
CA LYS A 309 -14.69 13.58 -2.27
C LYS A 309 -15.24 14.24 -3.53
N LYS A 310 -15.99 13.51 -4.36
CA LYS A 310 -16.61 14.02 -5.59
C LYS A 310 -17.85 14.87 -5.34
N ILE A 311 -18.65 14.54 -4.32
CA ILE A 311 -19.99 15.14 -4.14
C ILE A 311 -20.06 16.24 -3.08
N ALA A 312 -19.14 16.21 -2.10
CA ALA A 312 -19.21 17.04 -0.92
C ALA A 312 -18.41 18.32 -1.11
N ARG A 313 -19.02 19.46 -0.79
CA ARG A 313 -18.30 20.72 -0.72
C ARG A 313 -17.51 20.77 0.57
N VAL A 314 -16.27 21.21 0.49
CA VAL A 314 -15.37 21.41 1.63
C VAL A 314 -16.08 22.13 2.79
N LYS A 315 -16.76 23.25 2.51
CA LYS A 315 -17.53 24.01 3.51
C LYS A 315 -18.55 23.15 4.27
N PHE A 316 -19.24 22.22 3.60
CA PHE A 316 -20.22 21.35 4.25
C PHE A 316 -19.58 20.32 5.15
N ILE A 317 -18.46 19.72 4.73
CA ILE A 317 -17.74 18.77 5.57
C ILE A 317 -17.22 19.50 6.82
N THR A 318 -16.60 20.67 6.65
CA THR A 318 -16.08 21.48 7.75
C THR A 318 -17.19 21.93 8.72
N GLU A 319 -18.33 22.41 8.22
CA GLU A 319 -19.48 22.79 9.05
C GLU A 319 -20.07 21.59 9.79
N TYR A 320 -20.16 20.42 9.13
CA TYR A 320 -20.63 19.19 9.76
C TYR A 320 -19.71 18.77 10.91
N ILE A 321 -18.40 18.69 10.67
CA ILE A 321 -17.42 18.35 11.70
C ILE A 321 -17.56 19.32 12.87
N LYS A 322 -17.57 20.64 12.62
CA LYS A 322 -17.72 21.67 13.66
C LYS A 322 -19.01 21.57 14.48
N SER A 323 -20.06 20.97 13.92
CA SER A 323 -21.37 20.80 14.57
C SER A 323 -21.47 19.56 15.46
N LEU A 324 -20.44 18.71 15.48
CA LEU A 324 -20.43 17.49 16.28
C LEU A 324 -20.45 17.79 17.79
N ASN A 325 -21.11 16.91 18.54
CA ASN A 325 -21.17 16.94 20.00
C ASN A 325 -20.19 15.92 20.59
N PRO A 326 -19.61 16.18 21.77
CA PRO A 326 -18.58 15.33 22.35
C PRO A 326 -19.09 13.95 22.80
N SER A 327 -20.39 13.80 23.07
CA SER A 327 -21.00 12.60 23.65
C SER A 327 -21.77 11.72 22.65
N GLY A 328 -21.59 11.92 21.35
CA GLY A 328 -22.26 11.10 20.33
C GLY A 328 -21.41 9.88 19.95
N ASP A 329 -21.98 8.67 20.07
CA ASP A 329 -21.44 7.42 19.48
C ASP A 329 -21.10 7.55 17.98
N GLN A 330 -21.63 8.59 17.33
CA GLN A 330 -21.41 8.93 15.93
C GLN A 330 -20.03 9.54 15.62
N ASN A 331 -19.21 9.89 16.62
CA ASN A 331 -17.89 10.50 16.41
C ASN A 331 -16.86 9.52 15.83
N ASN A 332 -17.01 8.22 16.10
CA ASN A 332 -16.06 7.17 15.72
C ASN A 332 -15.89 6.99 14.20
N LYS A 333 -16.81 7.53 13.39
CA LYS A 333 -16.81 7.42 11.92
C LYS A 333 -16.62 8.76 11.20
N THR A 334 -16.12 9.76 11.91
CA THR A 334 -15.83 11.09 11.34
C THR A 334 -14.44 11.17 10.71
N ASP A 335 -13.64 10.12 10.89
CA ASP A 335 -12.32 9.94 10.31
C ASP A 335 -12.34 9.99 8.77
N ILE A 336 -13.31 9.37 8.10
CA ILE A 336 -13.44 9.41 6.63
C ILE A 336 -13.64 10.85 6.13
N LEU A 337 -14.34 11.70 6.88
CA LEU A 337 -14.57 13.09 6.50
C LEU A 337 -13.29 13.91 6.62
N ILE A 338 -12.52 13.68 7.69
CA ILE A 338 -11.22 14.31 7.90
C ILE A 338 -10.21 13.81 6.85
N ASP A 339 -10.24 12.52 6.52
CA ASP A 339 -9.42 11.92 5.46
C ASP A 339 -9.74 12.55 4.10
N VAL A 340 -11.01 12.66 3.73
CA VAL A 340 -11.42 13.37 2.50
C VAL A 340 -10.91 14.81 2.51
N LEU A 341 -11.11 15.57 3.60
CA LEU A 341 -10.63 16.94 3.71
C LEU A 341 -9.11 17.04 3.54
N SER A 342 -8.34 16.08 4.07
CA SER A 342 -6.89 16.06 3.90
C SER A 342 -6.45 15.93 2.43
N ASP A 343 -7.29 15.31 1.59
CA ASP A 343 -7.01 15.14 0.15
C ASP A 343 -7.45 16.35 -0.69
N ILE A 344 -8.52 17.07 -0.28
CA ILE A 344 -9.12 18.15 -1.09
C ILE A 344 -8.94 19.57 -0.56
N SER A 345 -8.66 19.74 0.75
CA SER A 345 -8.44 21.07 1.35
C SER A 345 -7.58 21.02 2.61
N GLN A 346 -6.27 21.05 2.41
CA GLN A 346 -5.26 21.08 3.49
C GLN A 346 -5.44 22.28 4.45
N LYS A 347 -5.83 23.45 3.92
CA LYS A 347 -6.09 24.64 4.75
C LYS A 347 -7.19 24.41 5.77
N ASP A 348 -8.23 23.66 5.41
CA ASP A 348 -9.35 23.40 6.30
C ASP A 348 -9.01 22.39 7.40
N ILE A 349 -8.06 21.48 7.18
CA ILE A 349 -7.49 20.66 8.26
C ILE A 349 -6.86 21.54 9.33
N ILE A 350 -6.07 22.55 8.94
CA ILE A 350 -5.45 23.49 9.89
C ILE A 350 -6.51 24.33 10.61
N ASN A 351 -7.52 24.82 9.89
CA ASN A 351 -8.63 25.56 10.50
C ASN A 351 -9.40 24.71 11.52
N LEU A 352 -9.56 23.40 11.27
CA LEU A 352 -10.18 22.47 12.19
C LEU A 352 -9.28 22.19 13.41
N LEU A 353 -7.97 22.01 13.21
CA LEU A 353 -7.02 21.90 14.31
C LEU A 353 -7.09 23.13 15.23
N ASP A 354 -7.11 24.34 14.66
CA ASP A 354 -7.24 25.57 15.45
C ASP A 354 -8.58 25.65 16.20
N PHE A 355 -9.68 25.26 15.55
CA PHE A 355 -11.01 25.23 16.17
C PHE A 355 -11.13 24.24 17.34
N TYR A 356 -10.48 23.07 17.24
CA TYR A 356 -10.57 22.02 18.26
C TYR A 356 -9.54 22.11 19.37
N LYS A 357 -8.46 22.89 19.23
CA LYS A 357 -7.33 22.89 20.20
C LYS A 357 -7.78 23.04 21.65
N ASN A 358 -8.74 23.94 21.92
CA ASN A 358 -9.24 24.23 23.27
C ASN A 358 -10.42 23.34 23.72
N LYS A 359 -10.93 22.44 22.87
CA LYS A 359 -12.12 21.62 23.14
C LYS A 359 -11.74 20.28 23.78
N LYS A 360 -11.68 20.25 25.12
CA LYS A 360 -11.16 19.11 25.90
C LYS A 360 -11.85 17.76 25.63
N LEU A 361 -13.16 17.76 25.38
CA LEU A 361 -13.95 16.53 25.27
C LEU A 361 -13.90 15.85 23.89
N PHE A 362 -13.23 16.44 22.89
CA PHE A 362 -13.23 15.94 21.50
C PHE A 362 -11.94 15.17 21.17
N VAL A 363 -11.60 14.18 21.98
CA VAL A 363 -10.32 13.45 21.87
C VAL A 363 -10.19 12.76 20.52
N GLU A 364 -11.20 11.99 20.10
CA GLU A 364 -11.15 11.23 18.84
C GLU A 364 -10.98 12.13 17.60
N ILE A 365 -11.74 13.22 17.52
CA ILE A 365 -11.62 14.18 16.40
C ILE A 365 -10.20 14.76 16.36
N LYS A 366 -9.62 15.11 17.51
CA LYS A 366 -8.25 15.61 17.59
C LYS A 366 -7.25 14.57 17.09
N LEU A 367 -7.38 13.32 17.53
CA LEU A 367 -6.52 12.21 17.08
C LEU A 367 -6.63 12.00 15.56
N SER A 368 -7.84 11.98 15.00
CA SER A 368 -8.05 11.87 13.56
C SER A 368 -7.47 13.06 12.79
N LEU A 369 -7.67 14.30 13.28
CA LEU A 369 -7.08 15.49 12.67
C LEU A 369 -5.55 15.41 12.65
N LEU A 370 -4.92 15.02 13.75
CA LEU A 370 -3.46 14.86 13.83
C LEU A 370 -2.96 13.75 12.89
N LYS A 371 -3.63 12.59 12.86
CA LYS A 371 -3.31 11.47 11.96
C LYS A 371 -3.32 11.90 10.48
N TYR A 372 -4.39 12.52 10.02
CA TYR A 372 -4.52 12.90 8.61
C TYR A 372 -3.76 14.18 8.25
N ALA A 373 -3.43 15.02 9.23
CA ALA A 373 -2.56 16.18 9.02
C ALA A 373 -1.15 15.79 8.57
N GLN A 374 -0.70 14.56 8.82
CA GLN A 374 0.60 14.06 8.35
C GLN A 374 0.78 14.20 6.82
N LYS A 375 -0.31 14.09 6.04
CA LYS A 375 -0.28 14.28 4.58
C LYS A 375 0.13 15.68 4.13
N LEU A 376 0.12 16.67 5.03
CA LEU A 376 0.54 18.04 4.75
C LEU A 376 2.06 18.22 4.86
N SER A 377 2.81 17.18 5.28
CA SER A 377 4.28 17.22 5.37
C SER A 377 4.92 17.57 4.02
N GLY A 378 5.89 18.48 4.02
CA GLY A 378 6.56 18.97 2.80
C GLY A 378 5.73 19.93 1.93
N GLY A 379 4.48 20.21 2.31
CA GLY A 379 3.58 21.10 1.57
C GLY A 379 3.71 22.58 1.93
N HIS A 380 2.94 23.42 1.21
CA HIS A 380 2.88 24.87 1.45
C HIS A 380 2.41 25.22 2.87
N TYR A 381 1.60 24.34 3.48
CA TYR A 381 0.97 24.55 4.79
C TYR A 381 1.73 23.95 5.98
N GLU A 382 2.89 23.30 5.74
CA GLU A 382 3.65 22.60 6.80
C GLU A 382 3.97 23.52 7.99
N GLN A 383 4.37 24.76 7.73
CA GLN A 383 4.72 25.73 8.78
C GLN A 383 3.52 26.07 9.67
N ALA A 384 2.38 26.38 9.06
CA ALA A 384 1.15 26.68 9.80
C ALA A 384 0.64 25.46 10.59
N LEU A 385 0.86 24.25 10.07
CA LEU A 385 0.56 23.02 10.80
C LEU A 385 1.44 22.88 12.05
N ILE A 386 2.76 23.06 11.92
CA ILE A 386 3.69 23.03 13.06
C ILE A 386 3.26 24.02 14.14
N ASP A 387 2.96 25.26 13.74
CA ASP A 387 2.52 26.31 14.66
C ASP A 387 1.21 25.94 15.38
N ALA A 388 0.24 25.34 14.67
CA ALA A 388 -1.00 24.88 15.28
C ALA A 388 -0.78 23.76 16.30
N VAL A 389 0.09 22.80 15.97
CA VAL A 389 0.40 21.65 16.83
C VAL A 389 1.16 22.08 18.09
N ILE A 390 2.20 22.92 17.93
CA ILE A 390 3.04 23.39 19.05
C ILE A 390 2.28 24.31 20.00
N ASN A 391 1.43 25.19 19.48
CA ASN A 391 0.73 26.17 20.31
C ASN A 391 -0.55 25.62 20.95
N GLY A 392 -1.00 24.42 20.56
CA GLY A 392 -2.24 23.82 21.07
C GLY A 392 -2.09 22.41 21.59
N TYR A 393 -1.62 21.49 20.75
CA TYR A 393 -1.82 20.05 20.95
C TYR A 393 -0.75 19.38 21.80
N ILE A 394 0.49 19.88 21.81
CA ILE A 394 1.53 19.37 22.72
C ILE A 394 1.25 19.72 24.20
N LYS A 395 0.30 20.62 24.46
CA LYS A 395 -0.17 21.02 25.79
C LYS A 395 -1.59 20.54 26.08
N ASP A 396 -2.12 19.61 25.27
CA ASP A 396 -3.46 19.07 25.48
C ASP A 396 -3.56 18.38 26.85
N VAL A 397 -4.76 18.35 27.43
CA VAL A 397 -4.99 17.66 28.72
C VAL A 397 -4.92 16.14 28.57
N ASN A 398 -5.24 15.61 27.39
CA ASN A 398 -5.24 14.18 27.10
C ASN A 398 -3.86 13.71 26.60
N GLY A 399 -3.31 12.65 27.22
CA GLY A 399 -1.99 12.11 26.90
C GLY A 399 -1.87 11.56 25.47
N ASP A 400 -2.90 10.87 24.97
CA ASP A 400 -2.90 10.30 23.61
C ASP A 400 -2.87 11.38 22.54
N VAL A 401 -3.54 12.51 22.79
CA VAL A 401 -3.50 13.68 21.91
C VAL A 401 -2.10 14.29 21.88
N ARG A 402 -1.47 14.47 23.06
CA ARG A 402 -0.09 14.96 23.13
C ARG A 402 0.88 14.01 22.41
N LYS A 403 0.77 12.71 22.67
CA LYS A 403 1.57 11.66 22.02
C LYS A 403 1.46 11.71 20.50
N SER A 404 0.22 11.75 19.98
CA SER A 404 -0.07 11.84 18.54
C SER A 404 0.44 13.15 17.93
N ALA A 405 0.35 14.26 18.66
CA ALA A 405 0.87 15.56 18.25
C ALA A 405 2.40 15.54 18.11
N ILE A 406 3.08 14.89 19.06
CA ILE A 406 4.54 14.74 19.04
C ILE A 406 5.01 13.85 17.89
N PHE A 407 4.37 12.70 17.66
CA PHE A 407 4.70 11.88 16.48
C PHE A 407 4.46 12.62 15.16
N LEU A 408 3.39 13.42 15.08
CA LEU A 408 3.17 14.26 13.92
C LEU A 408 4.35 15.22 13.71
N LEU A 409 4.83 15.92 14.75
CA LEU A 409 6.00 16.81 14.64
C LEU A 409 7.26 16.09 14.14
N GLY A 410 7.52 14.84 14.57
CA GLY A 410 8.65 14.04 14.08
C GLY A 410 8.61 13.79 12.56
N SER A 411 7.42 13.72 11.99
CA SER A 411 7.22 13.54 10.54
C SER A 411 7.34 14.83 9.71
N LEU A 412 7.44 16.00 10.36
CA LEU A 412 7.51 17.31 9.70
C LEU A 412 8.95 17.83 9.69
N LYS A 413 9.55 17.95 8.50
CA LYS A 413 10.97 18.33 8.35
C LYS A 413 11.28 19.70 8.96
N LYS A 414 10.35 20.64 8.89
CA LYS A 414 10.54 22.00 9.42
C LYS A 414 10.43 22.08 10.95
N ALA A 415 9.94 21.03 11.63
CA ALA A 415 9.80 21.00 13.09
C ALA A 415 11.14 21.08 13.83
N VAL A 416 12.26 20.75 13.16
CA VAL A 416 13.64 20.94 13.66
C VAL A 416 13.89 22.37 14.17
N SER A 417 13.23 23.38 13.58
CA SER A 417 13.38 24.77 14.03
C SER A 417 12.73 25.05 15.41
N TYR A 418 11.97 24.10 15.96
CA TYR A 418 11.23 24.21 17.21
C TYR A 418 11.72 23.27 18.32
N GLU A 419 12.85 22.60 18.13
CA GLU A 419 13.38 21.61 19.08
C GLU A 419 13.45 22.11 20.53
N GLU A 420 13.87 23.35 20.75
CA GLU A 420 13.92 23.94 22.09
C GLU A 420 12.53 24.03 22.75
N LYS A 421 11.50 24.41 21.98
CA LYS A 421 10.12 24.45 22.50
C LYS A 421 9.59 23.04 22.79
N ILE A 422 9.90 22.08 21.92
CA ILE A 422 9.50 20.68 22.10
C ILE A 422 10.18 20.11 23.35
N PHE A 423 11.48 20.36 23.54
CA PHE A 423 12.23 19.91 24.70
C PHE A 423 11.75 20.55 26.01
N ASN A 424 11.46 21.85 26.00
CA ASN A 424 10.86 22.52 27.16
C ASN A 424 9.49 21.93 27.52
N SER A 425 8.72 21.46 26.53
CA SER A 425 7.46 20.74 26.77
C SER A 425 7.71 19.38 27.41
N LEU A 426 8.70 18.62 26.92
CA LEU A 426 9.11 17.33 27.49
C LEU A 426 9.51 17.46 28.97
N LEU A 427 10.23 18.51 29.37
CA LEU A 427 10.64 18.70 30.77
C LEU A 427 9.46 18.80 31.77
N ASN A 428 8.29 19.19 31.26
CA ASN A 428 7.05 19.31 32.03
C ASN A 428 6.12 18.09 31.88
N GLU A 429 6.49 17.09 31.08
CA GLU A 429 5.68 15.89 30.86
C GLU A 429 5.81 14.91 32.04
N SER A 430 4.70 14.26 32.40
CA SER A 430 4.62 13.31 33.51
C SER A 430 4.23 11.90 33.07
N TYR A 431 3.63 11.74 31.89
CA TYR A 431 3.18 10.45 31.39
C TYR A 431 4.32 9.70 30.69
N PRO A 432 4.74 8.51 31.17
CA PRO A 432 5.90 7.80 30.63
C PRO A 432 5.82 7.52 29.12
N ASP A 433 4.67 7.12 28.62
CA ASP A 433 4.49 6.77 27.21
C ASP A 433 4.50 8.01 26.29
N VAL A 434 4.13 9.18 26.82
CA VAL A 434 4.26 10.47 26.13
C VAL A 434 5.72 10.94 26.16
N ILE A 435 6.42 10.79 27.29
CA ILE A 435 7.87 11.04 27.41
C ILE A 435 8.63 10.22 26.36
N ASP A 436 8.29 8.94 26.21
CA ASP A 436 8.92 8.06 25.22
C ASP A 436 8.70 8.59 23.79
N ALA A 437 7.49 9.05 23.46
CA ALA A 437 7.19 9.65 22.16
C ALA A 437 7.99 10.95 21.91
N TYR A 438 8.17 11.79 22.94
CA TYR A 438 9.04 12.96 22.88
C TYR A 438 10.50 12.57 22.62
N VAL A 439 11.04 11.61 23.37
CA VAL A 439 12.42 11.13 23.21
C VAL A 439 12.60 10.59 21.79
N GLU A 440 11.70 9.75 21.31
CA GLU A 440 11.75 9.18 19.96
C GLU A 440 11.73 10.26 18.88
N THR A 441 10.78 11.19 18.97
CA THR A 441 10.62 12.29 18.02
C THR A 441 11.86 13.19 17.99
N MET A 442 12.40 13.56 19.15
CA MET A 442 13.58 14.42 19.22
C MET A 442 14.82 13.72 18.65
N SER A 443 14.99 12.43 18.91
CA SER A 443 16.07 11.63 18.30
C SER A 443 15.94 11.53 16.78
N GLU A 444 14.70 11.45 16.25
CA GLU A 444 14.45 11.49 14.80
C GLU A 444 14.83 12.84 14.21
N LEU A 445 14.38 13.95 14.81
CA LEU A 445 14.69 15.30 14.35
C LEU A 445 16.20 15.55 14.31
N LEU A 446 16.93 15.12 15.34
CA LEU A 446 18.39 15.18 15.38
C LEU A 446 19.05 14.41 14.23
N SER A 447 18.51 13.25 13.88
CA SER A 447 19.06 12.39 12.82
C SER A 447 18.85 12.96 11.40
N LEU A 448 17.77 13.71 11.18
CA LEU A 448 17.36 14.17 9.85
C LEU A 448 18.23 15.29 9.30
N ASN A 449 18.69 16.23 10.14
CA ASN A 449 19.24 17.50 9.64
C ASN A 449 20.70 17.75 10.02
N LYS A 450 21.35 16.84 10.79
CA LYS A 450 22.69 17.07 11.39
C LYS A 450 22.83 18.48 11.94
N ASN A 451 21.78 18.99 12.61
CA ASN A 451 21.78 20.36 13.08
C ASN A 451 22.75 20.45 14.27
N LYS A 452 23.99 20.82 13.97
CA LYS A 452 25.10 20.86 14.94
C LYS A 452 24.72 21.63 16.19
N LYS A 453 23.96 22.74 16.04
CA LYS A 453 23.48 23.56 17.16
C LYS A 453 22.77 22.71 18.21
N TYR A 454 21.92 21.77 17.80
CA TYR A 454 21.12 20.98 18.72
C TYR A 454 21.84 19.74 19.24
N ILE A 455 22.76 19.17 18.45
CA ILE A 455 23.70 18.18 18.98
C ILE A 455 24.46 18.78 20.18
N TYR A 456 25.01 19.99 20.02
CA TYR A 456 25.65 20.70 21.14
C TYR A 456 24.67 21.03 22.27
N PHE A 457 23.44 21.45 21.98
CA PHE A 457 22.42 21.68 23.01
C PHE A 457 22.22 20.46 23.93
N PHE A 458 22.10 19.25 23.38
CA PHE A 458 21.94 18.04 24.19
C PHE A 458 23.24 17.63 24.89
N ILE A 459 24.40 17.76 24.23
CA ILE A 459 25.71 17.48 24.85
C ILE A 459 25.96 18.42 26.03
N ASP A 460 25.73 19.72 25.87
CA ASP A 460 25.87 20.72 26.92
C ASP A 460 24.88 20.48 28.06
N GLY A 461 23.67 20.00 27.73
CA GLY A 461 22.66 19.58 28.71
C GLY A 461 23.14 18.50 29.68
N LEU A 462 24.11 17.66 29.30
CA LEU A 462 24.71 16.66 30.18
C LEU A 462 25.56 17.26 31.31
N SER A 463 25.95 18.53 31.20
CA SER A 463 26.74 19.24 32.23
C SER A 463 25.88 20.00 33.24
N LEU A 464 24.56 20.02 33.06
CA LEU A 464 23.65 20.79 33.89
C LEU A 464 23.33 20.06 35.20
N LYS A 465 23.04 20.84 36.25
CA LYS A 465 22.67 20.29 37.58
C LYS A 465 21.28 19.63 37.60
N ASN A 466 20.44 19.90 36.60
CA ASN A 466 19.07 19.38 36.57
C ASN A 466 19.06 17.93 36.06
N ALA A 467 18.77 16.99 36.96
CA ALA A 467 18.74 15.56 36.67
C ALA A 467 17.81 15.18 35.51
N LYS A 468 16.64 15.84 35.35
CA LYS A 468 15.72 15.56 34.23
C LYS A 468 16.32 15.99 32.89
N ILE A 469 17.00 17.13 32.84
CA ILE A 469 17.66 17.59 31.61
C ILE A 469 18.75 16.60 31.22
N VAL A 470 19.58 16.19 32.19
CA VAL A 470 20.63 15.20 31.95
C VAL A 470 20.05 13.87 31.48
N GLU A 471 19.02 13.34 32.15
CA GLU A 471 18.34 12.12 31.76
C GLU A 471 17.81 12.19 30.32
N TYR A 472 17.00 13.20 30.01
CA TYR A 472 16.36 13.29 28.69
C TYR A 472 17.37 13.57 27.58
N SER A 473 18.38 14.42 27.81
CA SER A 473 19.47 14.60 26.85
C SER A 473 20.18 13.29 26.55
N LEU A 474 20.48 12.50 27.58
CA LEU A 474 21.14 11.20 27.42
C LEU A 474 20.27 10.19 26.68
N ARG A 475 18.97 10.12 27.01
CA ARG A 475 17.99 9.28 26.30
C ARG A 475 17.89 9.68 24.83
N ILE A 476 17.74 10.98 24.54
CA ILE A 476 17.62 11.50 23.18
C ILE A 476 18.89 11.21 22.35
N LEU A 477 20.07 11.46 22.91
CA LEU A 477 21.35 11.22 22.22
C LEU A 477 21.60 9.72 21.95
N SER A 478 21.05 8.84 22.79
CA SER A 478 21.30 7.40 22.73
C SER A 478 20.17 6.58 22.09
N ASN A 479 18.98 7.12 21.87
CA ASN A 479 17.85 6.33 21.37
C ASN A 479 18.06 5.80 19.94
N LYS A 480 18.67 6.60 19.06
CA LYS A 480 19.07 6.20 17.69
C LYS A 480 20.56 6.45 17.49
N LYS A 481 21.22 5.69 16.62
CA LYS A 481 22.64 5.87 16.33
C LYS A 481 22.87 7.18 15.55
N ILE A 482 23.30 8.22 16.27
CA ILE A 482 23.60 9.54 15.68
C ILE A 482 25.02 9.53 15.11
N LYS A 483 25.20 10.06 13.89
CA LYS A 483 26.53 10.25 13.31
C LYS A 483 27.14 11.55 13.86
N LEU A 484 28.08 11.42 14.78
CA LEU A 484 28.83 12.53 15.37
C LEU A 484 30.17 12.72 14.65
N THR A 485 30.65 13.96 14.58
CA THR A 485 32.00 14.31 14.14
C THR A 485 33.02 14.04 15.25
N ALA A 486 34.32 13.93 14.91
CA ALA A 486 35.37 13.71 15.91
C ALA A 486 35.37 14.75 17.04
N LYS A 487 35.07 16.03 16.72
CA LYS A 487 34.95 17.10 17.72
C LYS A 487 33.76 16.88 18.66
N GLU A 488 32.60 16.52 18.12
CA GLU A 488 31.38 16.25 18.91
C GLU A 488 31.55 15.00 19.77
N ILE A 489 32.25 13.97 19.27
CA ILE A 489 32.60 12.77 20.05
C ILE A 489 33.52 13.16 21.22
N SER A 490 34.58 13.92 20.95
CA SER A 490 35.52 14.36 21.98
C SER A 490 34.83 15.18 23.08
N ASP A 491 33.95 16.11 22.71
CA ASP A 491 33.18 16.91 23.68
C ASP A 491 32.20 16.05 24.48
N LEU A 492 31.46 15.15 23.81
CA LEU A 492 30.54 14.22 24.45
C LEU A 492 31.24 13.36 25.51
N TYR A 493 32.39 12.77 25.19
CA TYR A 493 33.14 11.94 26.15
C TYR A 493 33.77 12.77 27.27
N ALA A 494 34.19 14.01 27.01
CA ALA A 494 34.60 14.94 28.06
C ALA A 494 33.45 15.20 29.06
N LYS A 495 32.21 15.32 28.59
CA LYS A 495 31.03 15.43 29.47
C LYS A 495 30.74 14.13 30.21
N PHE A 496 30.81 12.97 29.53
CA PHE A 496 30.61 11.68 30.17
C PHE A 496 31.63 11.40 31.29
N LYS A 497 32.89 11.82 31.13
CA LYS A 497 33.91 11.68 32.18
C LYS A 497 33.53 12.43 33.46
N ALA A 498 32.82 13.55 33.36
CA ALA A 498 32.34 14.29 34.53
C ALA A 498 31.28 13.51 35.34
N PHE A 499 30.65 12.47 34.77
CA PHE A 499 29.67 11.64 35.48
C PHE A 499 30.30 10.82 36.60
N LYS A 500 31.63 10.70 36.67
CA LYS A 500 32.33 10.17 37.84
C LYS A 500 31.86 10.83 39.14
N TYR A 501 31.55 12.13 39.09
CA TYR A 501 31.14 12.93 40.24
C TYR A 501 29.61 13.06 40.39
N VAL A 502 28.81 12.44 39.52
CA VAL A 502 27.34 12.48 39.61
C VAL A 502 26.86 11.48 40.66
N GLU A 503 26.08 11.93 41.65
CA GLU A 503 25.59 11.07 42.73
C GLU A 503 24.44 10.15 42.29
N SER A 504 23.65 10.56 41.29
CA SER A 504 22.48 9.79 40.84
C SER A 504 22.88 8.47 40.17
N LEU A 505 22.66 7.36 40.87
CA LEU A 505 22.87 6.00 40.33
C LEU A 505 22.03 5.75 39.08
N PHE A 506 20.80 6.25 39.04
CA PHE A 506 19.92 6.12 37.89
C PHE A 506 20.54 6.73 36.62
N ILE A 507 21.11 7.93 36.74
CA ILE A 507 21.78 8.60 35.61
C ILE A 507 23.04 7.84 35.18
N LYS A 508 23.84 7.33 36.13
CA LYS A 508 25.02 6.50 35.81
C LYS A 508 24.65 5.18 35.13
N ARG A 509 23.59 4.50 35.59
CA ARG A 509 23.05 3.28 34.95
C ARG A 509 22.60 3.56 33.52
N LEU A 510 21.89 4.68 33.32
CA LEU A 510 21.48 5.14 32.00
C LEU A 510 22.69 5.42 31.11
N LEU A 511 23.71 6.11 31.63
CA LEU A 511 24.94 6.40 30.87
C LEU A 511 25.59 5.09 30.41
N ALA A 512 25.85 4.17 31.34
CA ALA A 512 26.45 2.89 31.05
C ALA A 512 25.68 2.12 29.96
N LYS A 513 24.35 2.14 29.98
CA LYS A 513 23.49 1.50 28.98
C LYS A 513 23.51 2.20 27.63
N SER A 514 23.66 3.53 27.62
CA SER A 514 23.67 4.36 26.42
C SER A 514 24.98 4.25 25.63
N LEU A 515 26.09 3.88 26.27
CA LEU A 515 27.42 3.85 25.64
C LEU A 515 27.52 2.95 24.41
N LYS A 516 26.74 1.86 24.32
CA LYS A 516 26.69 0.97 23.14
C LYS A 516 26.36 1.69 21.82
N ASN A 517 25.70 2.83 21.90
CA ASN A 517 25.29 3.61 20.74
C ASN A 517 26.36 4.63 20.30
N PHE A 518 27.50 4.69 21.01
CA PHE A 518 28.64 5.56 20.73
C PHE A 518 29.92 4.75 20.48
N ASN A 519 31.01 5.44 20.12
CA ASN A 519 32.31 4.80 19.83
C ASN A 519 33.08 4.42 21.11
N LEU A 520 32.54 3.50 21.90
CA LEU A 520 33.08 3.21 23.23
C LEU A 520 34.49 2.62 23.22
N LEU A 521 34.85 1.81 22.21
CA LEU A 521 36.15 1.13 22.17
C LEU A 521 37.34 2.09 22.16
N GLU A 522 37.22 3.22 21.44
CA GLU A 522 38.27 4.24 21.38
C GLU A 522 38.38 5.06 22.67
N HIS A 523 37.35 5.04 23.52
CA HIS A 523 37.25 5.87 24.73
C HIS A 523 37.05 5.04 26.02
N LYS A 524 37.37 3.74 25.99
CA LYS A 524 37.18 2.83 27.12
C LYS A 524 37.89 3.29 28.40
N GLU A 525 39.08 3.86 28.27
CA GLU A 525 39.87 4.36 29.40
C GLU A 525 39.19 5.56 30.08
N GLU A 526 38.53 6.41 29.30
CA GLU A 526 37.82 7.58 29.82
C GLU A 526 36.57 7.15 30.61
N MET A 527 35.95 6.04 30.23
CA MET A 527 34.73 5.51 30.83
C MET A 527 34.98 4.43 31.90
N PHE A 528 36.24 4.09 32.17
CA PHE A 528 36.61 3.02 33.11
C PHE A 528 36.07 3.23 34.54
N PHE A 529 35.81 4.49 34.94
CA PHE A 529 35.22 4.79 36.25
C PHE A 529 33.87 4.07 36.48
N LEU A 530 33.11 3.78 35.41
CA LEU A 530 31.84 3.02 35.51
C LEU A 530 32.08 1.58 35.97
N MET A 531 33.25 1.02 35.69
CA MET A 531 33.68 -0.28 36.15
C MET A 531 34.10 -0.28 37.63
N GLU A 532 34.46 0.89 38.17
CA GLU A 532 34.85 1.07 39.58
C GLU A 532 33.65 1.27 40.51
N GLU A 533 32.46 1.59 39.97
CA GLU A 533 31.23 1.84 40.75
C GLU A 533 30.83 0.63 41.58
N LYS A 534 30.22 0.80 42.76
CA LYS A 534 29.76 -0.35 43.57
C LYS A 534 28.50 -1.01 43.03
N ASP A 535 27.74 -0.30 42.21
CA ASP A 535 26.47 -0.74 41.68
C ASP A 535 26.65 -1.77 40.55
N GLU A 536 26.08 -2.96 40.76
CA GLU A 536 26.20 -4.08 39.81
C GLU A 536 25.54 -3.78 38.46
N GLU A 537 24.45 -3.03 38.44
CA GLU A 537 23.75 -2.69 37.19
C GLU A 537 24.56 -1.71 36.34
N ILE A 538 25.25 -0.73 36.95
CA ILE A 538 26.18 0.16 36.22
C ILE A 538 27.29 -0.66 35.56
N ARG A 539 27.95 -1.53 36.33
CA ARG A 539 29.04 -2.38 35.82
C ARG A 539 28.57 -3.27 34.68
N PHE A 540 27.44 -3.94 34.86
CA PHE A 540 26.87 -4.83 33.85
C PHE A 540 26.55 -4.06 32.57
N ASN A 541 25.84 -2.93 32.67
CA ASN A 541 25.49 -2.12 31.50
C ASN A 541 26.73 -1.59 30.77
N TYR A 542 27.80 -1.25 31.49
CA TYR A 542 29.05 -0.80 30.90
C TYR A 542 29.74 -1.93 30.11
N LEU A 543 29.86 -3.11 30.71
CA LEU A 543 30.45 -4.28 30.07
C LEU A 543 29.61 -4.76 28.87
N GLU A 544 28.28 -4.79 29.01
CA GLU A 544 27.39 -5.10 27.89
C GLU A 544 27.58 -4.10 26.74
N SER A 545 27.71 -2.80 27.06
CA SER A 545 28.02 -1.78 26.05
C SER A 545 29.38 -2.00 25.38
N LEU A 546 30.42 -2.38 26.12
CA LEU A 546 31.73 -2.72 25.54
C LEU A 546 31.64 -3.89 24.57
N LEU A 547 30.94 -4.97 24.95
CA LEU A 547 30.71 -6.12 24.09
C LEU A 547 29.98 -5.71 22.80
N LEU A 548 28.89 -4.94 22.93
CA LEU A 548 28.09 -4.48 21.79
C LEU A 548 28.84 -3.50 20.89
N SER A 549 29.79 -2.74 21.44
CA SER A 549 30.70 -1.90 20.67
C SER A 549 31.85 -2.68 20.02
N GLY A 550 32.03 -3.96 20.36
CA GLY A 550 32.94 -4.89 19.67
C GLY A 550 34.13 -5.39 20.50
N GLU A 551 34.16 -5.16 21.82
CA GLU A 551 35.20 -5.72 22.69
C GLU A 551 35.05 -7.25 22.76
N LYS A 552 36.15 -7.96 22.50
CA LYS A 552 36.17 -9.43 22.47
C LYS A 552 37.12 -10.02 23.50
N ASN A 553 38.00 -9.23 24.11
CA ASN A 553 38.93 -9.73 25.11
C ASN A 553 38.19 -10.15 26.38
N SER A 554 38.07 -11.46 26.57
CA SER A 554 37.39 -12.07 27.72
C SER A 554 37.95 -11.61 29.07
N ASN A 555 39.23 -11.24 29.14
CA ASN A 555 39.86 -10.80 30.39
C ASN A 555 39.24 -9.52 30.96
N VAL A 556 38.82 -8.60 30.09
CA VAL A 556 38.18 -7.32 30.50
C VAL A 556 36.91 -7.60 31.31
N PHE A 557 36.16 -8.63 30.93
CA PHE A 557 34.93 -9.03 31.61
C PHE A 557 35.23 -9.85 32.86
N LEU A 558 36.23 -10.73 32.82
CA LEU A 558 36.59 -11.60 33.94
C LEU A 558 37.14 -10.83 35.14
N GLU A 559 37.83 -9.70 34.93
CA GLU A 559 38.27 -8.79 36.00
C GLU A 559 37.10 -8.28 36.87
N ALA A 560 35.90 -8.16 36.30
CA ALA A 560 34.70 -7.77 37.03
C ALA A 560 34.23 -8.84 38.03
N VAL A 561 34.53 -10.12 37.78
CA VAL A 561 34.18 -11.24 38.66
C VAL A 561 35.18 -11.37 39.80
N ASP A 562 36.47 -11.13 39.53
CA ASP A 562 37.56 -11.28 40.51
C ASP A 562 37.65 -10.13 41.53
N SER A 563 37.08 -8.97 41.22
CA SER A 563 37.32 -7.71 41.95
C SER A 563 36.39 -7.43 43.15
N GLY A 564 35.53 -8.37 43.59
CA GLY A 564 34.65 -8.11 44.74
C GLY A 564 33.67 -9.22 45.11
N ASN A 565 32.94 -9.01 46.21
CA ASN A 565 31.89 -9.91 46.69
C ASN A 565 30.52 -9.50 46.08
N TYR A 566 30.32 -9.84 44.81
CA TYR A 566 29.09 -9.52 44.06
C TYR A 566 27.99 -10.56 44.25
N SER A 567 26.77 -10.25 43.82
CA SER A 567 25.66 -11.19 43.78
C SER A 567 25.91 -12.33 42.80
N ASP A 568 25.29 -13.48 43.07
CA ASP A 568 25.33 -14.64 42.15
C ASP A 568 24.73 -14.30 40.78
N ILE A 569 23.71 -13.44 40.74
CA ILE A 569 23.04 -12.98 39.50
C ILE A 569 24.02 -12.17 38.66
N PHE A 570 24.73 -11.21 39.25
CA PHE A 570 25.71 -10.42 38.54
C PHE A 570 26.85 -11.30 37.99
N ARG A 571 27.44 -12.17 38.82
CA ARG A 571 28.51 -13.08 38.37
C ARG A 571 28.03 -13.96 37.20
N TYR A 572 26.83 -14.51 37.31
CA TYR A 572 26.18 -15.28 36.23
C TYR A 572 26.11 -14.47 34.94
N GLN A 573 25.57 -13.24 35.00
CA GLN A 573 25.41 -12.36 33.84
C GLN A 573 26.76 -12.01 33.19
N ILE A 574 27.81 -11.75 33.98
CA ILE A 574 29.15 -11.49 33.44
C ILE A 574 29.71 -12.72 32.70
N ILE A 575 29.49 -13.92 33.22
CA ILE A 575 29.90 -15.15 32.52
C ILE A 575 29.16 -15.31 31.19
N GLU A 576 27.88 -14.93 31.11
CA GLU A 576 27.18 -14.92 29.83
C GLU A 576 27.78 -13.91 28.84
N LEU A 577 28.27 -12.76 29.31
CA LEU A 577 28.98 -11.82 28.45
C LEU A 577 30.31 -12.42 27.95
N VAL A 578 31.08 -13.07 28.83
CA VAL A 578 32.33 -13.76 28.48
C VAL A 578 32.06 -14.86 27.44
N GLU A 579 31.00 -15.64 27.61
CA GLU A 579 30.58 -16.65 26.63
C GLU A 579 30.33 -16.02 25.25
N LYS A 580 29.62 -14.88 25.21
CA LYS A 580 29.29 -14.15 23.97
C LYS A 580 30.51 -13.53 23.28
N THR A 581 31.64 -13.32 23.95
CA THR A 581 32.85 -12.79 23.28
C THR A 581 33.44 -13.79 22.28
N GLY A 582 33.27 -15.09 22.55
CA GLY A 582 33.90 -16.17 21.78
C GLY A 582 35.42 -16.28 21.96
N ASP A 583 36.01 -15.53 22.89
CA ASP A 583 37.46 -15.50 23.09
C ASP A 583 37.95 -16.67 23.95
N LYS A 584 38.67 -17.59 23.30
CA LYS A 584 39.22 -18.80 23.92
C LYS A 584 40.28 -18.53 24.97
N ASN A 585 40.88 -17.34 24.99
CA ASN A 585 41.92 -17.00 25.95
C ASN A 585 41.40 -16.93 27.40
N GLY A 586 40.10 -16.71 27.58
CA GLY A 586 39.44 -16.72 28.89
C GLY A 586 39.20 -18.11 29.47
N PHE A 587 39.41 -19.17 28.68
CA PHE A 587 39.07 -20.54 29.06
C PHE A 587 39.72 -20.97 30.38
N ASP A 588 41.03 -20.79 30.52
CA ASP A 588 41.76 -21.27 31.69
C ASP A 588 41.36 -20.51 32.97
N LYS A 589 41.06 -19.20 32.85
CA LYS A 589 40.54 -18.39 33.95
C LYS A 589 39.14 -18.82 34.37
N LEU A 590 38.23 -19.08 33.42
CA LEU A 590 36.89 -19.62 33.70
C LEU A 590 36.98 -20.99 34.39
N ALA A 591 37.91 -21.84 33.96
CA ALA A 591 38.14 -23.15 34.57
C ALA A 591 38.65 -23.03 36.01
N ALA A 592 39.55 -22.07 36.27
CA ALA A 592 40.03 -21.78 37.62
C ALA A 592 38.92 -21.22 38.54
N LEU A 593 38.06 -20.33 38.01
CA LEU A 593 36.90 -19.79 38.72
C LEU A 593 35.91 -20.90 39.11
N LEU A 594 35.64 -21.83 38.19
CA LEU A 594 34.72 -22.95 38.42
C LEU A 594 35.11 -23.82 39.62
N LEU A 595 36.41 -24.00 39.88
CA LEU A 595 36.91 -24.79 41.01
C LEU A 595 36.61 -24.15 42.37
N ARG A 596 36.47 -22.82 42.42
CA ARG A 596 36.31 -22.04 43.66
C ARG A 596 34.87 -21.54 43.86
N GLU A 597 34.09 -21.47 42.79
CA GLU A 597 32.70 -20.99 42.83
C GLU A 597 31.83 -21.91 43.69
N LYS A 598 30.95 -21.33 44.51
CA LYS A 598 30.04 -22.05 45.41
C LYS A 598 28.60 -22.03 44.89
N SER A 599 28.23 -20.97 44.18
CA SER A 599 26.90 -20.80 43.62
C SER A 599 26.64 -21.80 42.50
N LYS A 600 25.56 -22.56 42.66
CA LYS A 600 25.12 -23.55 41.68
C LYS A 600 24.79 -22.91 40.32
N MET A 601 24.10 -21.77 40.34
CA MET A 601 23.71 -21.03 39.13
C MET A 601 24.95 -20.58 38.36
N VAL A 602 25.93 -20.01 39.06
CA VAL A 602 27.18 -19.54 38.46
C VAL A 602 28.02 -20.72 37.93
N ARG A 603 28.08 -21.86 38.65
CA ARG A 603 28.74 -23.08 38.16
C ARG A 603 28.13 -23.59 36.85
N ILE A 604 26.81 -23.57 36.72
CA ILE A 604 26.12 -23.98 35.49
C ILE A 604 26.51 -23.05 34.33
N ALA A 605 26.51 -21.73 34.54
CA ALA A 605 26.96 -20.78 33.53
C ALA A 605 28.43 -20.98 33.13
N LEU A 606 29.32 -21.22 34.09
CA LEU A 606 30.74 -21.49 33.84
C LEU A 606 30.92 -22.75 32.99
N LEU A 607 30.21 -23.84 33.30
CA LEU A 607 30.28 -25.08 32.51
C LEU A 607 29.79 -24.87 31.08
N ARG A 608 28.69 -24.11 30.90
CA ARG A 608 28.16 -23.75 29.59
C ARG A 608 29.15 -22.90 28.80
N ALA A 609 29.68 -21.84 29.41
CA ALA A 609 30.65 -20.94 28.79
C ALA A 609 31.94 -21.67 28.37
N LEU A 610 32.50 -22.53 29.25
CA LEU A 610 33.66 -23.36 28.92
C LEU A 610 33.41 -24.26 27.71
N HIS A 611 32.24 -24.93 27.68
CA HIS A 611 31.88 -25.78 26.54
C HIS A 611 31.72 -24.98 25.24
N SER A 612 31.07 -23.82 25.31
CA SER A 612 30.86 -22.93 24.16
C SER A 612 32.18 -22.38 23.59
N LEU A 613 33.11 -21.96 24.45
CA LEU A 613 34.40 -21.41 24.04
C LEU A 613 35.36 -22.48 23.48
N ASP A 614 35.44 -23.64 24.14
CA ASP A 614 36.29 -24.74 23.67
C ASP A 614 35.73 -26.12 24.08
N LYS A 615 34.96 -26.72 23.15
CA LYS A 615 34.38 -28.07 23.32
C LYS A 615 35.44 -29.14 23.61
N GLY A 616 36.62 -29.03 23.00
CA GLY A 616 37.70 -30.02 23.14
C GLY A 616 38.31 -29.98 24.53
N LYS A 617 38.73 -28.81 24.99
CA LYS A 617 39.34 -28.64 26.33
C LYS A 617 38.33 -28.88 27.45
N SER A 618 37.08 -28.45 27.29
CA SER A 618 36.03 -28.56 28.31
C SER A 618 35.59 -30.00 28.57
N HIS A 619 35.74 -30.93 27.61
CA HIS A 619 35.32 -32.33 27.77
C HIS A 619 35.92 -33.00 29.01
N SER A 620 37.21 -32.74 29.28
CA SER A 620 37.91 -33.27 30.46
C SER A 620 37.38 -32.69 31.78
N ILE A 621 36.91 -31.44 31.76
CA ILE A 621 36.32 -30.75 32.91
C ILE A 621 34.91 -31.30 33.15
N LEU A 622 34.06 -31.36 32.12
CA LEU A 622 32.70 -31.90 32.19
C LEU A 622 32.67 -33.33 32.73
N LYS A 623 33.60 -34.20 32.29
CA LYS A 623 33.70 -35.57 32.80
C LYS A 623 33.88 -35.63 34.33
N LYS A 624 34.57 -34.66 34.95
CA LYS A 624 34.72 -34.59 36.41
C LYS A 624 33.41 -34.23 37.12
N TYR A 625 32.55 -33.42 36.48
CA TYR A 625 31.27 -32.99 37.03
C TYR A 625 30.13 -34.02 36.82
N ASN A 626 30.33 -35.05 36.00
CA ASN A 626 29.41 -36.19 35.89
C ASN A 626 29.27 -37.00 37.20
N SER A 627 30.26 -36.90 38.09
CA SER A 627 30.23 -37.51 39.42
C SER A 627 29.88 -36.50 40.52
N SER A 628 29.39 -35.31 40.17
CA SER A 628 28.98 -34.30 41.13
C SER A 628 27.87 -34.83 42.04
N LYS A 629 27.93 -34.51 43.33
CA LYS A 629 26.87 -34.80 44.30
C LYS A 629 25.60 -33.98 44.03
N ASP A 630 25.74 -32.80 43.42
CA ASP A 630 24.61 -31.98 42.99
C ASP A 630 23.98 -32.55 41.71
N LYS A 631 22.72 -32.97 41.81
CA LYS A 631 21.98 -33.63 40.73
C LYS A 631 21.83 -32.76 39.49
N ASP A 632 21.63 -31.45 39.63
CA ASP A 632 21.37 -30.59 38.47
C ASP A 632 22.68 -30.25 37.75
N ILE A 633 23.78 -30.02 38.49
CA ILE A 633 25.10 -29.85 37.89
C ILE A 633 25.51 -31.12 37.13
N ARG A 634 25.25 -32.29 37.72
CA ARG A 634 25.53 -33.59 37.09
C ARG A 634 24.71 -33.77 35.81
N ASN A 635 23.40 -33.52 35.86
CA ASN A 635 22.52 -33.67 34.71
C ASN A 635 22.89 -32.70 33.58
N PHE A 636 23.16 -31.43 33.92
CA PHE A 636 23.54 -30.41 32.94
C PHE A 636 24.89 -30.73 32.28
N SER A 637 25.87 -31.22 33.04
CA SER A 637 27.16 -31.68 32.49
C SER A 637 26.99 -32.85 31.50
N LEU A 638 26.12 -33.82 31.83
CA LEU A 638 25.81 -34.94 30.93
C LEU A 638 25.09 -34.49 29.64
N GLU A 639 24.24 -33.48 29.73
CA GLU A 639 23.57 -32.87 28.58
C GLU A 639 24.57 -32.17 27.65
N LEU A 640 25.46 -31.34 28.21
CA LEU A 640 26.50 -30.67 27.43
C LEU A 640 27.50 -31.62 26.76
N MET A 641 27.67 -32.84 27.26
CA MET A 641 28.53 -33.85 26.62
C MET A 641 27.85 -34.59 25.46
N LYS A 642 26.51 -34.54 25.38
CA LYS A 642 25.72 -35.15 24.29
C LYS A 642 25.58 -34.22 23.08
N ASN A 643 25.66 -32.91 23.31
CA ASN A 643 25.58 -31.83 22.32
C ASN A 643 26.98 -31.30 21.95
#